data_AF-A0A852TAB6-F1
#
_entry.id   AF-A0A852TAB6-F1
#
_cell.length_a   1.000
_cell.length_b   1.000
_cell.length_c   1.000
_cell.angle_alpha   90.00
_cell.angle_beta   90.00
_cell.angle_gamma   90.00
#
_symmetry.space_group_name_H-M   'P 1'
#
loop_
_entity.id
_entity.type
_entity.pdbx_description
1 polymer ?
#
loop_
_entity_poly.entity_id
_entity_poly.type
_entity_poly.pdbx_seq_one_letter_code
_entity_poly.pdbx_strand_id
1 'polypeptide(L)'
;MKIFKTSLSLFFAILLVFSNSGAASLAKTQTSTPGAPVNLQIPTLAFDEDSITLVWEKPENYIDIVDFNVYMDGKKIGSALKDNGGPAKQYIDNFYENIDKDDFHVDILIHNFTVENLEANRSYQFYVTSVNKDGVESAPSNKIEGKTTPLPEVFNIVDFGATPDDDTKDTKAIQAAIDAATKGAKVLIPEGKFISGEIWLKSDMTLQVDGYLLGSDDPKDYSRNFWVYDYSTDERSYSLINAHTYDYGSLKNIRITGKGTIDGNGWKHDPSKNPTIDEAGKELPFYFAGNNSKVTGNVTVEEGKMSPLNLNSPNTLGILGATQSYASQEMGMNVKSAYSTRSSLITVRGVDGMYYEGFTQLNPAFHGIVNLHSKNIVVNGTISKTYDANNADGYEFGDSQHIMVFNNFVDTGDDAINFAAGMGQAAADKEPTGDAWIFNNYIREGHGGVVTGSHTGSWIQDFVVEDNIMYKTDVGLRSKTNTPMGGGARNILFRDNALEGIDGDGPFVFTSSYEDANAAILYEPAQQISQFRDMMIENTTIRNQGGSKKQAILVQGNNDAGEVYHENITFKDVKFDNVYSVNMDYAKNFKFINVAFTNVKDNNGNPWRIKNSTELAFENTTAEPVDATQRPKWSKDSAVQAISSEDGKSVSLTWDAATDNVGVAGYTIYKDGEKIGSGYTTTKETSFTVSGLTPANKYRFKVEATDAIGNRTSDGPTIKVKTNGEADVTAPVPPANTEIKEPTTTIPASETFSGKAVEVVYPGFTWASVSWEAASDDIGIAGYNVYANGKLHGFAKSSNYTLSNLQPGTKYDVTVEAVDLAGNKTPYNTSLEVETAVPYAIGAPFFNGVLRAKVDKENESVTLSWNEAKANNQEVIGYRVYVNGQPIKPEGAEFTPINSEMTTADTTYTINGLEPGKEYTFKVEAVGKGVKYSKRERLSDVIPNGLIRVEGYRWSGFGPSKSLTLK
;
A
#
# COMPACT_ATOMS: atom_id res chain seq x y z
N MET A 1 35.15 -5.95 28.91
CA MET A 1 34.84 -5.75 30.34
C MET A 1 33.77 -4.67 30.44
N LYS A 2 32.60 -5.03 30.98
CA LYS A 2 31.47 -4.13 31.29
C LYS A 2 31.90 -3.07 32.33
N ILE A 3 31.30 -1.87 32.28
CA ILE A 3 30.55 -1.22 33.40
C ILE A 3 30.19 0.24 33.04
N PHE A 4 28.87 0.48 33.00
CA PHE A 4 28.06 1.65 33.41
C PHE A 4 28.51 3.11 33.16
N LYS A 5 27.62 3.89 32.53
CA LYS A 5 27.35 5.29 32.88
C LYS A 5 25.85 5.58 32.92
N THR A 6 25.40 6.04 34.09
CA THR A 6 24.10 6.67 34.36
C THR A 6 24.21 8.19 34.25
N SER A 7 23.07 8.80 33.92
CA SER A 7 22.72 10.19 33.62
C SER A 7 23.00 11.22 34.73
N LEU A 8 23.13 12.52 34.38
CA LEU A 8 22.12 13.58 34.60
C LEU A 8 22.69 15.01 34.35
N SER A 9 21.82 15.87 33.82
CA SER A 9 21.97 17.24 33.30
C SER A 9 22.15 18.36 34.35
N LEU A 10 22.65 19.54 33.94
CA LEU A 10 22.09 20.84 34.38
C LEU A 10 22.44 22.01 33.44
N PHE A 11 21.43 22.85 33.21
CA PHE A 11 21.34 24.10 32.44
C PHE A 11 22.16 25.28 33.02
N PHE A 12 22.56 26.22 32.14
CA PHE A 12 22.45 27.68 32.40
C PHE A 12 22.40 28.46 31.08
N ALA A 13 21.46 29.41 30.99
CA ALA A 13 21.27 30.38 29.91
C ALA A 13 21.53 31.81 30.45
N ILE A 14 21.94 32.75 29.59
CA ILE A 14 21.32 34.08 29.35
C ILE A 14 22.14 34.93 28.36
N LEU A 15 21.38 35.62 27.51
CA LEU A 15 21.62 36.54 26.39
C LEU A 15 22.60 37.73 26.61
N LEU A 16 23.15 38.26 25.52
CA LEU A 16 22.86 39.64 25.05
C LEU A 16 23.34 39.95 23.61
N VAL A 17 22.47 40.65 22.89
CA VAL A 17 22.48 41.10 21.48
C VAL A 17 23.38 42.32 21.28
N PHE A 18 24.09 42.41 20.14
CA PHE A 18 24.29 43.67 19.42
C PHE A 18 24.40 43.45 17.91
N SER A 19 23.57 44.19 17.19
CA SER A 19 23.58 44.44 15.75
C SER A 19 24.81 45.24 15.31
N ASN A 20 25.42 44.91 14.17
CA ASN A 20 25.88 45.95 13.26
C ASN A 20 26.00 45.47 11.80
N SER A 21 25.40 46.27 10.94
CA SER A 21 25.44 46.27 9.48
C SER A 21 26.85 46.26 8.90
N GLY A 22 27.00 45.53 7.78
CA GLY A 22 28.24 45.38 7.06
C GLY A 22 28.76 46.65 6.40
N ALA A 23 30.09 46.78 6.43
CA ALA A 23 30.87 47.42 5.38
C ALA A 23 31.78 46.33 4.80
N ALA A 24 31.67 46.11 3.50
CA ALA A 24 32.35 45.08 2.75
C ALA A 24 33.89 45.20 2.86
N SER A 25 34.55 44.10 3.24
CA SER A 25 35.88 43.79 2.72
C SER A 25 35.76 42.54 1.85
N LEU A 26 36.03 42.70 0.56
CA LEU A 26 36.18 41.63 -0.43
C LEU A 26 37.26 40.64 0.02
N ALA A 27 36.85 39.61 0.78
CA ALA A 27 37.59 38.37 0.86
C ALA A 27 37.29 37.61 -0.43
N LYS A 28 38.34 37.28 -1.20
CA LYS A 28 38.25 36.27 -2.28
C LYS A 28 37.49 35.07 -1.72
N THR A 29 36.34 34.75 -2.30
CA THR A 29 35.59 33.53 -2.04
C THR A 29 36.54 32.35 -2.24
N GLN A 30 36.93 31.73 -1.13
CA GLN A 30 37.53 30.41 -1.16
C GLN A 30 36.42 29.50 -1.71
N THR A 31 36.62 28.97 -2.91
CA THR A 31 35.75 27.95 -3.51
C THR A 31 35.70 26.77 -2.54
N SER A 32 34.57 26.54 -1.88
CA SER A 32 34.35 25.37 -1.04
C SER A 32 34.30 24.15 -1.94
N THR A 33 35.19 23.17 -1.68
CA THR A 33 35.10 21.85 -2.29
C THR A 33 33.78 21.20 -1.84
N PRO A 34 32.93 20.68 -2.74
CA PRO A 34 31.69 20.03 -2.35
C PRO A 34 31.95 18.72 -1.57
N GLY A 35 30.97 18.28 -0.79
CA GLY A 35 31.00 16.96 -0.14
C GLY A 35 31.05 15.83 -1.17
N ALA A 36 31.60 14.67 -0.78
CA ALA A 36 31.66 13.50 -1.66
C ALA A 36 30.33 12.71 -1.66
N PRO A 37 29.88 12.16 -2.79
CA PRO A 37 28.73 11.24 -2.81
C PRO A 37 28.99 10.04 -1.91
N VAL A 38 27.91 9.50 -1.34
CA VAL A 38 27.98 8.34 -0.44
C VAL A 38 27.18 7.17 -1.02
N ASN A 39 27.43 5.97 -0.50
CA ASN A 39 26.69 4.76 -0.86
C ASN A 39 26.57 4.49 -2.38
N LEU A 40 27.64 4.71 -3.14
CA LEU A 40 27.69 4.27 -4.54
C LEU A 40 27.47 2.75 -4.58
N GLN A 41 26.50 2.33 -5.39
CA GLN A 41 26.09 0.93 -5.52
C GLN A 41 25.58 0.60 -6.93
N ILE A 42 25.51 -0.69 -7.23
CA ILE A 42 24.79 -1.24 -8.39
C ILE A 42 23.45 -1.73 -7.85
N PRO A 43 22.30 -1.16 -8.27
CA PRO A 43 21.00 -1.66 -7.85
C PRO A 43 20.83 -3.15 -8.18
N THR A 44 19.97 -3.84 -7.43
CA THR A 44 19.71 -5.26 -7.62
C THR A 44 19.41 -5.60 -9.07
N LEU A 45 20.24 -6.46 -9.66
CA LEU A 45 20.16 -6.96 -11.05
C LEU A 45 20.22 -5.88 -12.14
N ALA A 46 20.65 -4.66 -11.80
CA ALA A 46 20.81 -3.56 -12.75
C ALA A 46 22.14 -3.65 -13.53
N PHE A 47 22.38 -4.82 -14.11
CA PHE A 47 23.53 -5.13 -14.94
C PHE A 47 23.24 -6.36 -15.80
N ASP A 48 23.91 -6.46 -16.94
CA ASP A 48 23.88 -7.61 -17.82
C ASP A 48 25.19 -7.78 -18.57
N GLU A 49 25.18 -8.35 -19.78
CA GLU A 49 26.39 -8.67 -20.53
C GLU A 49 27.13 -7.46 -21.05
N ASP A 50 26.46 -6.32 -21.22
CA ASP A 50 27.04 -5.13 -21.84
C ASP A 50 26.67 -3.82 -21.14
N SER A 51 25.91 -3.88 -20.05
CA SER A 51 25.57 -2.69 -19.26
C SER A 51 25.67 -2.88 -17.74
N ILE A 52 25.95 -1.79 -17.03
CA ILE A 52 25.87 -1.68 -15.57
C ILE A 52 25.28 -0.32 -15.22
N THR A 53 24.20 -0.30 -14.43
CA THR A 53 23.62 0.93 -13.86
C THR A 53 24.17 1.18 -12.46
N LEU A 54 24.55 2.43 -12.21
CA LEU A 54 25.09 2.92 -10.95
C LEU A 54 24.11 3.91 -10.31
N VAL A 55 24.00 3.87 -8.99
CA VAL A 55 23.27 4.87 -8.19
C VAL A 55 24.05 5.26 -6.95
N TRP A 56 23.82 6.46 -6.40
CA TRP A 56 24.51 6.97 -5.21
C TRP A 56 23.66 7.98 -4.44
N GLU A 57 23.94 8.13 -3.15
CA GLU A 57 23.29 9.13 -2.32
C GLU A 57 24.10 10.44 -2.30
N LYS A 58 23.38 11.56 -2.07
CA LYS A 58 23.98 12.87 -1.81
C LYS A 58 24.78 12.85 -0.49
N PRO A 59 25.85 13.65 -0.36
CA PRO A 59 26.42 13.95 0.96
C PRO A 59 25.42 14.68 1.86
N GLU A 60 25.65 14.68 3.16
CA GLU A 60 24.82 15.42 4.14
C GLU A 60 24.68 16.92 3.82
N ASN A 61 25.74 17.55 3.31
CA ASN A 61 25.69 18.92 2.79
C ASN A 61 25.88 18.92 1.27
N TYR A 62 24.81 19.22 0.55
CA TYR A 62 24.74 19.20 -0.91
C TYR A 62 24.33 20.54 -1.53
N ILE A 63 24.29 21.63 -0.76
CA ILE A 63 23.74 22.93 -1.20
C ILE A 63 24.47 23.55 -2.40
N ASP A 64 25.77 23.26 -2.55
CA ASP A 64 26.61 23.81 -3.63
C ASP A 64 26.75 22.82 -4.82
N ILE A 65 26.15 21.62 -4.76
CA ILE A 65 26.28 20.58 -5.78
C ILE A 65 25.29 20.85 -6.91
N VAL A 66 25.75 20.73 -8.15
CA VAL A 66 24.93 20.88 -9.36
C VAL A 66 24.97 19.66 -10.29
N ASP A 67 25.94 18.76 -10.10
CA ASP A 67 26.13 17.58 -10.95
C ASP A 67 27.03 16.55 -10.27
N PHE A 68 27.15 15.37 -10.88
CA PHE A 68 28.05 14.30 -10.49
C PHE A 68 28.84 13.77 -11.70
N ASN A 69 30.15 13.59 -11.54
CA ASN A 69 30.99 12.95 -12.56
C ASN A 69 31.23 11.48 -12.23
N VAL A 70 31.12 10.63 -13.25
CA VAL A 70 31.26 9.18 -13.11
C VAL A 70 32.60 8.74 -13.70
N TYR A 71 33.29 7.86 -12.98
CA TYR A 71 34.60 7.33 -13.34
C TYR A 71 34.58 5.81 -13.43
N MET A 72 35.20 5.28 -14.49
CA MET A 72 35.42 3.85 -14.71
C MET A 72 36.93 3.60 -14.89
N ASP A 73 37.50 2.69 -14.12
CA ASP A 73 38.93 2.33 -14.15
C ASP A 73 39.86 3.55 -14.07
N GLY A 74 39.47 4.54 -13.26
CA GLY A 74 40.22 5.78 -13.05
C GLY A 74 40.07 6.83 -14.15
N LYS A 75 39.21 6.62 -15.15
CA LYS A 75 38.93 7.59 -16.22
C LYS A 75 37.50 8.11 -16.11
N LYS A 76 37.32 9.42 -16.25
CA LYS A 76 35.98 10.02 -16.34
C LYS A 76 35.29 9.51 -17.61
N ILE A 77 34.06 9.00 -17.46
CA ILE A 77 33.25 8.49 -18.57
C ILE A 77 32.06 9.39 -18.91
N GLY A 78 31.61 10.22 -17.97
CA GLY A 78 30.50 11.15 -18.21
C GLY A 78 30.11 11.93 -16.95
N SER A 79 29.06 12.73 -17.08
CA SER A 79 28.33 13.38 -15.99
C SER A 79 26.88 12.88 -15.92
N ALA A 80 26.33 12.81 -14.71
CA ALA A 80 24.97 12.34 -14.47
C ALA A 80 23.92 13.29 -15.06
N LEU A 81 24.15 14.60 -15.01
CA LEU A 81 23.19 15.56 -15.58
C LEU A 81 23.22 15.59 -17.11
N LYS A 82 24.39 15.45 -17.74
CA LYS A 82 24.56 15.67 -19.19
C LYS A 82 24.50 14.39 -20.01
N ASP A 83 25.12 13.33 -19.52
CA ASP A 83 25.37 12.11 -20.29
C ASP A 83 24.43 10.95 -19.87
N ASN A 84 23.56 11.17 -18.89
CA ASN A 84 22.52 10.21 -18.52
C ASN A 84 21.32 10.29 -19.48
N GLY A 85 20.68 9.16 -19.74
CA GLY A 85 19.53 9.03 -20.62
C GLY A 85 18.32 8.39 -19.93
N GLY A 86 17.31 8.04 -20.72
CA GLY A 86 16.09 7.40 -20.23
C GLY A 86 14.84 8.26 -20.43
N PRO A 87 13.66 7.69 -20.14
CA PRO A 87 12.40 8.33 -20.49
C PRO A 87 12.10 9.56 -19.65
N ALA A 88 12.48 9.62 -18.37
CA ALA A 88 12.23 10.79 -17.52
C ALA A 88 13.07 12.00 -17.92
N LYS A 89 14.35 11.78 -18.31
CA LYS A 89 15.33 12.85 -18.52
C LYS A 89 14.87 13.91 -19.51
N GLN A 90 14.28 13.50 -20.63
CA GLN A 90 13.76 14.44 -21.63
C GLN A 90 12.68 15.36 -21.07
N TYR A 91 11.81 14.84 -20.20
CA TYR A 91 10.73 15.63 -19.60
C TYR A 91 11.24 16.52 -18.46
N ILE A 92 12.22 16.04 -17.70
CA ILE A 92 12.93 16.85 -16.69
C ILE A 92 13.62 18.06 -17.35
N ASP A 93 14.37 17.84 -18.44
CA ASP A 93 15.02 18.94 -19.17
C ASP A 93 13.99 19.92 -19.73
N ASN A 94 12.92 19.40 -20.35
CA ASN A 94 11.82 20.22 -20.86
C ASN A 94 11.10 21.01 -19.75
N PHE A 95 10.99 20.45 -18.54
CA PHE A 95 10.39 21.13 -17.40
C PHE A 95 11.15 22.41 -17.07
N TYR A 96 12.46 22.32 -16.85
CA TYR A 96 13.28 23.50 -16.53
C TYR A 96 13.41 24.47 -17.72
N GLU A 97 13.52 23.97 -18.95
CA GLU A 97 13.66 24.82 -20.14
C GLU A 97 12.36 25.56 -20.52
N ASN A 98 11.22 24.87 -20.42
CA ASN A 98 9.98 25.32 -21.07
C ASN A 98 8.80 25.54 -20.10
N ILE A 99 8.85 24.98 -18.88
CA ILE A 99 7.79 25.11 -17.87
C ILE A 99 8.23 26.08 -16.76
N ASP A 100 9.38 25.84 -16.11
CA ASP A 100 9.91 26.67 -15.02
C ASP A 100 10.81 27.83 -15.48
N LYS A 101 10.28 28.70 -16.34
CA LYS A 101 11.09 29.74 -17.03
C LYS A 101 11.64 30.86 -16.14
N ASP A 102 11.07 31.03 -14.96
CA ASP A 102 11.43 32.04 -13.98
C ASP A 102 12.22 31.49 -12.79
N ASP A 103 12.68 30.24 -12.88
CA ASP A 103 13.60 29.61 -11.92
C ASP A 103 12.98 29.58 -10.50
N PHE A 104 11.71 29.18 -10.43
CA PHE A 104 10.99 29.11 -9.16
C PHE A 104 11.25 27.80 -8.44
N HIS A 105 11.30 26.69 -9.18
CA HIS A 105 11.37 25.37 -8.59
C HIS A 105 12.77 25.05 -8.09
N VAL A 106 12.86 24.07 -7.20
CA VAL A 106 14.14 23.51 -6.77
C VAL A 106 14.79 22.80 -7.97
N ASP A 107 16.09 23.01 -8.15
CA ASP A 107 16.90 22.22 -9.08
C ASP A 107 17.13 20.83 -8.52
N ILE A 108 16.58 19.81 -9.16
CA ILE A 108 16.83 18.42 -8.77
C ILE A 108 18.23 17.97 -9.19
N LEU A 109 18.79 17.00 -8.46
CA LEU A 109 20.04 16.34 -8.80
C LEU A 109 19.80 14.95 -9.39
N ILE A 110 20.63 14.53 -10.34
CA ILE A 110 20.52 13.22 -10.99
C ILE A 110 21.46 12.21 -10.33
N HIS A 111 20.90 11.19 -9.67
CA HIS A 111 21.62 10.17 -8.88
C HIS A 111 21.92 8.84 -9.58
N ASN A 112 21.71 8.73 -10.90
CA ASN A 112 21.98 7.49 -11.62
C ASN A 112 22.83 7.70 -12.86
N PHE A 113 23.50 6.63 -13.29
CA PHE A 113 24.22 6.58 -14.56
C PHE A 113 24.28 5.15 -15.09
N THR A 114 23.80 4.93 -16.32
CA THR A 114 23.95 3.64 -17.01
C THR A 114 25.19 3.65 -17.88
N VAL A 115 26.12 2.73 -17.60
CA VAL A 115 27.31 2.50 -18.42
C VAL A 115 27.00 1.38 -19.40
N GLU A 116 26.91 1.73 -20.68
CA GLU A 116 26.60 0.79 -21.78
C GLU A 116 27.86 0.40 -22.57
N ASN A 117 27.71 -0.53 -23.53
CA ASN A 117 28.75 -0.98 -24.45
C ASN A 117 29.98 -1.61 -23.74
N LEU A 118 29.74 -2.26 -22.60
CA LEU A 118 30.75 -2.99 -21.86
C LEU A 118 31.01 -4.36 -22.50
N GLU A 119 32.20 -4.90 -22.29
CA GLU A 119 32.49 -6.29 -22.64
C GLU A 119 31.86 -7.26 -21.64
N ALA A 120 31.33 -8.38 -22.15
CA ALA A 120 30.75 -9.45 -21.34
C ALA A 120 31.76 -10.15 -20.41
N ASN A 121 31.28 -10.58 -19.24
CA ASN A 121 32.04 -11.28 -18.21
C ASN A 121 33.31 -10.54 -17.77
N ARG A 122 33.27 -9.20 -17.72
CA ARG A 122 34.40 -8.35 -17.36
C ARG A 122 34.09 -7.50 -16.12
N SER A 123 35.07 -7.38 -15.23
CA SER A 123 35.00 -6.48 -14.06
C SER A 123 35.49 -5.08 -14.42
N TYR A 124 34.84 -4.08 -13.84
CA TYR A 124 35.18 -2.66 -13.94
C TYR A 124 35.12 -2.03 -12.54
N GLN A 125 36.02 -1.09 -12.26
CA GLN A 125 35.97 -0.30 -11.02
C GLN A 125 35.25 1.04 -11.26
N PHE A 126 34.30 1.38 -10.40
CA PHE A 126 33.56 2.63 -10.47
C PHE A 126 33.74 3.51 -9.22
N TYR A 127 33.72 4.83 -9.42
CA TYR A 127 33.50 5.83 -8.38
C TYR A 127 32.84 7.08 -8.95
N VAL A 128 32.25 7.90 -8.08
CA VAL A 128 31.55 9.15 -8.45
C VAL A 128 32.10 10.31 -7.63
N THR A 129 32.11 11.51 -8.19
CA THR A 129 32.46 12.76 -7.50
C THR A 129 31.34 13.79 -7.69
N SER A 130 31.02 14.56 -6.67
CA SER A 130 30.14 15.73 -6.78
C SER A 130 30.86 16.87 -7.49
N VAL A 131 30.10 17.71 -8.19
CA VAL A 131 30.59 18.87 -8.93
C VAL A 131 29.80 20.10 -8.46
N ASN A 132 30.49 21.17 -8.10
CA ASN A 132 29.84 22.44 -7.78
C ASN A 132 29.70 23.33 -9.03
N LYS A 133 28.99 24.45 -8.90
CA LYS A 133 28.77 25.42 -9.99
C LYS A 133 30.05 25.99 -10.63
N ASP A 134 31.17 26.00 -9.90
CA ASP A 134 32.47 26.46 -10.41
C ASP A 134 33.25 25.34 -11.15
N GLY A 135 32.67 24.14 -11.22
CA GLY A 135 33.29 22.95 -11.81
C GLY A 135 34.31 22.24 -10.92
N VAL A 136 34.36 22.57 -9.62
CA VAL A 136 35.26 21.92 -8.65
C VAL A 136 34.65 20.59 -8.22
N GLU A 137 35.44 19.52 -8.34
CA GLU A 137 35.05 18.18 -7.90
C GLU A 137 35.35 17.92 -6.42
N SER A 138 34.51 17.10 -5.79
CA SER A 138 34.73 16.55 -4.45
C SER A 138 35.84 15.51 -4.40
N ALA A 139 36.13 14.98 -3.21
CA ALA A 139 36.78 13.67 -3.10
C ALA A 139 35.90 12.57 -3.74
N PRO A 140 36.48 11.43 -4.18
CA PRO A 140 35.71 10.28 -4.66
C PRO A 140 34.78 9.70 -3.59
N SER A 141 33.66 9.14 -4.05
CA SER A 141 32.81 8.23 -3.27
C SER A 141 33.58 6.95 -2.87
N ASN A 142 32.89 6.03 -2.18
CA ASN A 142 33.36 4.64 -2.11
C ASN A 142 33.55 4.08 -3.54
N LYS A 143 34.61 3.29 -3.71
CA LYS A 143 34.88 2.56 -4.95
C LYS A 143 34.17 1.22 -4.91
N ILE A 144 33.52 0.84 -6.02
CA ILE A 144 32.90 -0.47 -6.18
C ILE A 144 33.46 -1.19 -7.40
N GLU A 145 33.38 -2.52 -7.39
CA GLU A 145 33.65 -3.36 -8.56
C GLU A 145 32.32 -3.90 -9.09
N GLY A 146 32.01 -3.61 -10.34
CA GLY A 146 30.87 -4.17 -11.06
C GLY A 146 31.35 -5.16 -12.11
N LYS A 147 30.64 -6.29 -12.26
CA LYS A 147 30.98 -7.32 -13.24
C LYS A 147 29.79 -7.61 -14.15
N THR A 148 29.98 -7.45 -15.45
CA THR A 148 28.98 -7.83 -16.46
C THR A 148 28.75 -9.34 -16.47
N THR A 149 27.55 -9.76 -16.86
CA THR A 149 27.25 -11.19 -17.01
C THR A 149 27.96 -11.78 -18.24
N PRO A 150 28.12 -13.11 -18.33
CA PRO A 150 28.39 -13.76 -19.61
C PRO A 150 27.29 -13.46 -20.63
N LEU A 151 27.60 -13.65 -21.92
CA LEU A 151 26.58 -13.63 -22.97
C LEU A 151 25.47 -14.64 -22.63
N PRO A 152 24.21 -14.20 -22.56
CA PRO A 152 23.11 -15.09 -22.22
C PRO A 152 22.73 -15.97 -23.41
N GLU A 153 22.20 -17.16 -23.11
CA GLU A 153 21.44 -17.92 -24.10
C GLU A 153 20.12 -17.19 -24.38
N VAL A 154 19.74 -17.09 -25.65
CA VAL A 154 18.54 -16.37 -26.08
C VAL A 154 17.50 -17.37 -26.59
N PHE A 155 16.32 -17.35 -26.00
CA PHE A 155 15.15 -18.14 -26.39
C PHE A 155 14.14 -17.20 -27.05
N ASN A 156 14.14 -17.16 -28.39
CA ASN A 156 13.21 -16.33 -29.14
C ASN A 156 11.87 -17.05 -29.28
N ILE A 157 10.77 -16.40 -28.90
CA ILE A 157 9.43 -17.01 -28.90
C ILE A 157 8.99 -17.52 -30.28
N VAL A 158 9.51 -16.94 -31.38
CA VAL A 158 9.19 -17.38 -32.75
C VAL A 158 9.73 -18.77 -33.05
N ASP A 159 10.84 -19.16 -32.42
CA ASP A 159 11.41 -20.52 -32.53
C ASP A 159 10.54 -21.56 -31.82
N PHE A 160 9.63 -21.10 -30.95
CA PHE A 160 8.63 -21.91 -30.25
C PHE A 160 7.24 -21.84 -30.89
N GLY A 161 7.13 -21.20 -32.06
CA GLY A 161 5.91 -21.15 -32.86
C GLY A 161 5.04 -19.91 -32.65
N ALA A 162 5.55 -18.87 -31.97
CA ALA A 162 4.84 -17.60 -31.88
C ALA A 162 4.80 -16.89 -33.25
N THR A 163 3.67 -16.29 -33.61
CA THR A 163 3.47 -15.65 -34.92
C THR A 163 3.12 -14.17 -34.74
N PRO A 164 3.88 -13.24 -35.36
CA PRO A 164 3.62 -11.81 -35.20
C PRO A 164 2.42 -11.35 -36.05
N ASP A 165 1.20 -11.56 -35.56
CA ASP A 165 -0.04 -11.18 -36.23
C ASP A 165 -1.13 -10.69 -35.23
N ASP A 166 -2.34 -10.40 -35.75
CA ASP A 166 -3.47 -9.86 -34.97
C ASP A 166 -4.47 -10.94 -34.50
N ASP A 167 -4.24 -12.21 -34.83
CA ASP A 167 -5.26 -13.28 -34.70
C ASP A 167 -4.76 -14.48 -33.87
N THR A 168 -3.46 -14.73 -33.82
CA THR A 168 -2.84 -15.89 -33.18
C THR A 168 -2.62 -15.66 -31.70
N LYS A 169 -3.17 -16.55 -30.86
CA LYS A 169 -2.87 -16.58 -29.42
C LYS A 169 -1.56 -17.34 -29.16
N ASP A 170 -0.49 -16.60 -28.88
CA ASP A 170 0.87 -17.09 -28.71
C ASP A 170 1.20 -17.58 -27.29
N THR A 171 0.23 -17.55 -26.36
CA THR A 171 0.43 -17.92 -24.94
C THR A 171 1.22 -19.22 -24.77
N LYS A 172 0.91 -20.25 -25.57
CA LYS A 172 1.58 -21.55 -25.53
C LYS A 172 3.04 -21.49 -26.01
N ALA A 173 3.32 -20.75 -27.06
CA ALA A 173 4.66 -20.60 -27.61
C ALA A 173 5.55 -19.77 -26.67
N ILE A 174 5.01 -18.67 -26.13
CA ILE A 174 5.71 -17.82 -25.15
C ILE A 174 6.02 -18.62 -23.88
N GLN A 175 5.04 -19.34 -23.33
CA GLN A 175 5.28 -20.17 -22.15
C GLN A 175 6.31 -21.28 -22.43
N ALA A 176 6.29 -21.91 -23.61
CA ALA A 176 7.27 -22.93 -23.96
C ALA A 176 8.71 -22.37 -24.01
N ALA A 177 8.90 -21.14 -24.49
CA ALA A 177 10.20 -20.47 -24.45
C ALA A 177 10.65 -20.19 -23.01
N ILE A 178 9.73 -19.73 -22.14
CA ILE A 178 9.99 -19.51 -20.71
C ILE A 178 10.36 -20.81 -20.00
N ASP A 179 9.60 -21.88 -20.24
CA ASP A 179 9.86 -23.19 -19.67
C ASP A 179 11.22 -23.72 -20.12
N ALA A 180 11.62 -23.44 -21.35
CA ALA A 180 12.89 -23.86 -21.90
C ALA A 180 14.11 -23.05 -21.45
N ALA A 181 13.90 -21.80 -21.04
CA ALA A 181 14.97 -20.90 -20.65
C ALA A 181 15.89 -21.51 -19.58
N THR A 182 17.21 -21.52 -19.85
CA THR A 182 18.22 -21.96 -18.89
C THR A 182 18.52 -20.87 -17.85
N LYS A 183 19.28 -21.22 -16.80
CA LYS A 183 19.64 -20.26 -15.76
C LYS A 183 20.46 -19.10 -16.35
N GLY A 184 19.98 -17.87 -16.18
CA GLY A 184 20.58 -16.64 -16.71
C GLY A 184 20.20 -16.34 -18.16
N ALA A 185 19.32 -17.13 -18.79
CA ALA A 185 18.91 -16.93 -20.16
C ALA A 185 17.96 -15.72 -20.34
N LYS A 186 17.91 -15.22 -21.58
CA LYS A 186 16.94 -14.22 -22.05
C LYS A 186 15.86 -14.92 -22.87
N VAL A 187 14.60 -14.69 -22.52
CA VAL A 187 13.44 -14.99 -23.38
C VAL A 187 13.10 -13.72 -24.12
N LEU A 188 13.17 -13.76 -25.45
CA LEU A 188 12.99 -12.60 -26.31
C LEU A 188 11.59 -12.61 -26.94
N ILE A 189 10.81 -11.57 -26.68
CA ILE A 189 9.67 -11.17 -27.50
C ILE A 189 10.21 -10.14 -28.52
N PRO A 190 10.48 -10.54 -29.77
CA PRO A 190 11.13 -9.69 -30.75
C PRO A 190 10.16 -8.63 -31.30
N GLU A 191 10.64 -7.76 -32.18
CA GLU A 191 9.78 -6.85 -32.94
C GLU A 191 8.65 -7.61 -33.65
N GLY A 192 7.43 -7.08 -33.54
CA GLY A 192 6.19 -7.75 -33.96
C GLY A 192 5.12 -7.62 -32.88
N LYS A 193 3.86 -7.92 -33.23
CA LYS A 193 2.74 -7.93 -32.29
C LYS A 193 2.35 -9.36 -31.98
N PHE A 194 2.25 -9.70 -30.71
CA PHE A 194 1.95 -11.05 -30.22
C PHE A 194 0.82 -10.98 -29.21
N ILE A 195 -0.17 -11.88 -29.31
CA ILE A 195 -1.33 -11.89 -28.42
C ILE A 195 -1.15 -12.99 -27.39
N SER A 196 -1.33 -12.69 -26.11
CA SER A 196 -1.17 -13.68 -25.04
C SER A 196 -2.25 -13.57 -23.98
N GLY A 197 -2.62 -14.72 -23.42
CA GLY A 197 -3.21 -14.84 -22.10
C GLY A 197 -2.14 -14.76 -21.00
N GLU A 198 -2.47 -15.24 -19.82
CA GLU A 198 -1.53 -15.28 -18.69
C GLU A 198 -0.24 -16.11 -19.00
N ILE A 199 0.93 -15.52 -18.75
CA ILE A 199 2.24 -16.21 -18.81
C ILE A 199 2.93 -16.17 -17.45
N TRP A 200 3.81 -17.14 -17.21
CA TRP A 200 4.40 -17.39 -15.89
C TRP A 200 5.91 -17.50 -15.94
N LEU A 201 6.58 -16.56 -15.27
CA LEU A 201 8.02 -16.47 -15.14
C LEU A 201 8.54 -17.42 -14.05
N LYS A 202 9.84 -17.71 -14.11
CA LYS A 202 10.58 -18.52 -13.13
C LYS A 202 11.87 -17.81 -12.71
N SER A 203 12.58 -18.36 -11.72
CA SER A 203 13.82 -17.74 -11.22
C SER A 203 14.94 -17.70 -12.26
N ASP A 204 15.87 -16.77 -12.03
CA ASP A 204 17.13 -16.66 -12.75
C ASP A 204 16.93 -16.52 -14.28
N MET A 205 16.05 -15.64 -14.73
CA MET A 205 15.81 -15.37 -16.15
C MET A 205 15.53 -13.89 -16.43
N THR A 206 15.66 -13.49 -17.69
CA THR A 206 15.21 -12.19 -18.20
C THR A 206 14.11 -12.42 -19.25
N LEU A 207 12.97 -11.75 -19.11
CA LEU A 207 12.01 -11.56 -20.20
C LEU A 207 12.31 -10.22 -20.88
N GLN A 208 12.83 -10.25 -22.10
CA GLN A 208 13.13 -9.05 -22.89
C GLN A 208 11.99 -8.83 -23.90
N VAL A 209 11.31 -7.69 -23.80
CA VAL A 209 10.20 -7.28 -24.66
C VAL A 209 10.66 -6.15 -25.56
N ASP A 210 10.99 -6.48 -26.82
CA ASP A 210 11.35 -5.49 -27.84
C ASP A 210 10.19 -5.21 -28.81
N GLY A 211 9.21 -6.11 -28.90
CA GLY A 211 7.98 -5.94 -29.69
C GLY A 211 6.79 -5.43 -28.89
N TYR A 212 5.61 -5.87 -29.30
CA TYR A 212 4.31 -5.50 -28.72
C TYR A 212 3.59 -6.74 -28.20
N LEU A 213 3.51 -6.89 -26.88
CA LEU A 213 2.75 -7.96 -26.24
C LEU A 213 1.36 -7.45 -25.87
N LEU A 214 0.32 -7.97 -26.54
CA LEU A 214 -1.08 -7.60 -26.31
C LEU A 214 -1.80 -8.67 -25.48
N GLY A 215 -2.49 -8.27 -24.43
CA GLY A 215 -3.37 -9.14 -23.65
C GLY A 215 -4.57 -9.60 -24.47
N SER A 216 -4.89 -10.89 -24.42
CA SER A 216 -6.16 -11.39 -24.96
C SER A 216 -7.34 -10.72 -24.24
N ASP A 217 -8.44 -10.51 -24.96
CA ASP A 217 -9.72 -10.04 -24.42
C ASP A 217 -10.64 -11.19 -23.96
N ASP A 218 -10.23 -12.44 -24.15
CA ASP A 218 -10.97 -13.63 -23.71
C ASP A 218 -10.73 -13.90 -22.22
N PRO A 219 -11.76 -13.82 -21.36
CA PRO A 219 -11.60 -14.03 -19.93
C PRO A 219 -11.17 -15.45 -19.58
N LYS A 220 -11.28 -16.42 -20.49
CA LYS A 220 -10.80 -17.81 -20.28
C LYS A 220 -9.29 -17.96 -20.37
N ASP A 221 -8.61 -16.98 -20.93
CA ASP A 221 -7.15 -16.97 -21.03
C ASP A 221 -6.47 -16.47 -19.74
N TYR A 222 -7.27 -16.12 -18.72
CA TYR A 222 -6.84 -15.67 -17.41
C TYR A 222 -7.54 -16.49 -16.33
N SER A 223 -6.75 -17.21 -15.55
CA SER A 223 -7.25 -18.03 -14.48
C SER A 223 -7.66 -17.18 -13.29
N ARG A 224 -8.78 -17.53 -12.67
CA ARG A 224 -9.34 -16.79 -11.52
C ARG A 224 -9.13 -17.59 -10.23
N ASN A 225 -8.01 -17.35 -9.55
CA ASN A 225 -7.63 -17.96 -8.25
C ASN A 225 -6.58 -17.10 -7.50
N PHE A 226 -6.61 -15.78 -7.67
CA PHE A 226 -5.69 -14.85 -7.03
C PHE A 226 -6.36 -14.13 -5.84
N TRP A 227 -5.63 -13.95 -4.75
CA TRP A 227 -6.05 -13.18 -3.56
C TRP A 227 -4.90 -12.28 -3.15
N VAL A 228 -5.16 -11.00 -2.86
CA VAL A 228 -4.12 -10.00 -2.54
C VAL A 228 -3.47 -10.25 -1.18
N TYR A 229 -4.25 -10.61 -0.16
CA TYR A 229 -3.74 -10.98 1.14
C TYR A 229 -4.12 -12.41 1.49
N ASP A 230 -3.36 -13.02 2.41
CA ASP A 230 -3.68 -14.36 2.89
C ASP A 230 -5.09 -14.44 3.46
N TYR A 231 -5.57 -13.38 4.09
CA TYR A 231 -6.91 -13.28 4.67
C TYR A 231 -7.97 -12.69 3.73
N SER A 232 -7.61 -12.25 2.52
CA SER A 232 -8.54 -11.64 1.57
C SER A 232 -9.71 -12.56 1.24
N THR A 233 -10.91 -12.01 1.11
CA THR A 233 -12.12 -12.75 0.74
C THR A 233 -12.57 -12.49 -0.67
N ASP A 234 -11.89 -11.64 -1.43
CA ASP A 234 -12.13 -11.28 -2.83
C ASP A 234 -11.19 -12.06 -3.76
N GLU A 235 -11.74 -12.81 -4.71
CA GLU A 235 -10.95 -13.58 -5.67
C GLU A 235 -10.78 -12.76 -6.95
N ARG A 236 -9.57 -12.78 -7.50
CA ARG A 236 -9.18 -12.01 -8.67
C ARG A 236 -8.63 -12.91 -9.78
N SER A 237 -8.57 -12.37 -10.99
CA SER A 237 -7.86 -13.02 -12.10
C SER A 237 -6.36 -12.78 -11.99
N TYR A 238 -5.56 -13.72 -12.48
CA TYR A 238 -4.11 -13.49 -12.65
C TYR A 238 -3.85 -12.45 -13.74
N SER A 239 -2.62 -11.92 -13.75
CA SER A 239 -2.21 -10.86 -14.68
C SER A 239 -1.82 -11.41 -16.04
N LEU A 240 -1.52 -10.52 -16.99
CA LEU A 240 -0.89 -10.92 -18.25
C LEU A 240 0.47 -11.58 -17.99
N ILE A 241 1.30 -11.01 -17.11
CA ILE A 241 2.60 -11.58 -16.72
C ILE A 241 2.62 -11.86 -15.22
N ASN A 242 3.01 -13.07 -14.83
CA ASN A 242 2.98 -13.52 -13.45
C ASN A 242 4.31 -14.12 -13.01
N ALA A 243 4.71 -13.88 -11.77
CA ALA A 243 5.76 -14.64 -11.09
C ALA A 243 5.33 -14.82 -9.63
N HIS A 244 5.01 -16.03 -9.18
CA HIS A 244 4.28 -16.18 -7.92
C HIS A 244 4.77 -17.34 -7.06
N THR A 245 5.03 -17.06 -5.79
CA THR A 245 5.14 -18.09 -4.73
C THR A 245 4.40 -17.68 -3.47
N TYR A 246 3.95 -18.68 -2.71
CA TYR A 246 3.31 -18.48 -1.41
C TYR A 246 4.20 -18.87 -0.23
N ASP A 247 5.44 -19.27 -0.49
CA ASP A 247 6.48 -19.34 0.53
C ASP A 247 7.28 -18.03 0.65
N TYR A 248 6.96 -17.03 -0.16
CA TYR A 248 7.48 -15.67 -0.12
C TYR A 248 9.02 -15.59 -0.17
N GLY A 249 9.63 -16.35 -1.08
CA GLY A 249 11.08 -16.27 -1.30
C GLY A 249 11.71 -17.37 -2.14
N SER A 250 10.96 -18.35 -2.64
CA SER A 250 11.55 -19.35 -3.53
C SER A 250 11.82 -18.85 -4.95
N LEU A 251 11.20 -17.75 -5.37
CA LEU A 251 11.53 -17.07 -6.63
C LEU A 251 12.58 -15.99 -6.41
N LYS A 252 13.54 -15.93 -7.34
CA LYS A 252 14.62 -14.94 -7.29
C LYS A 252 15.16 -14.57 -8.65
N ASN A 253 15.84 -13.43 -8.71
CA ASN A 253 16.64 -13.02 -9.87
C ASN A 253 15.83 -12.98 -11.18
N ILE A 254 14.72 -12.25 -11.20
CA ILE A 254 13.86 -12.12 -12.39
C ILE A 254 13.98 -10.70 -12.93
N ARG A 255 14.24 -10.59 -14.23
CA ARG A 255 14.30 -9.30 -14.95
C ARG A 255 13.20 -9.23 -16.01
N ILE A 256 12.55 -8.09 -16.17
CA ILE A 256 11.68 -7.75 -17.31
C ILE A 256 12.24 -6.48 -17.94
N THR A 257 12.77 -6.60 -19.15
CA THR A 257 13.50 -5.52 -19.82
C THR A 257 13.02 -5.33 -21.26
N GLY A 258 13.62 -4.38 -21.99
CA GLY A 258 13.39 -4.17 -23.41
C GLY A 258 12.72 -2.82 -23.69
N LYS A 259 12.66 -2.42 -24.96
CA LYS A 259 12.12 -1.09 -25.37
C LYS A 259 10.71 -1.17 -25.96
N GLY A 260 10.11 -2.35 -25.94
CA GLY A 260 8.80 -2.65 -26.47
C GLY A 260 7.64 -2.22 -25.56
N THR A 261 6.45 -2.73 -25.88
CA THR A 261 5.19 -2.39 -25.21
C THR A 261 4.52 -3.64 -24.65
N ILE A 262 4.02 -3.54 -23.42
CA ILE A 262 3.14 -4.52 -22.78
C ILE A 262 1.77 -3.85 -22.62
N ASP A 263 0.80 -4.31 -23.40
CA ASP A 263 -0.56 -3.77 -23.47
C ASP A 263 -1.56 -4.74 -22.85
N GLY A 264 -2.26 -4.33 -21.79
CA GLY A 264 -3.22 -5.18 -21.09
C GLY A 264 -4.58 -5.35 -21.78
N ASN A 265 -4.83 -4.62 -22.87
CA ASN A 265 -6.08 -4.63 -23.63
C ASN A 265 -7.32 -4.39 -22.76
N GLY A 266 -7.19 -3.53 -21.75
CA GLY A 266 -8.17 -3.37 -20.69
C GLY A 266 -9.39 -2.53 -21.07
N TRP A 267 -9.15 -1.40 -21.71
CA TRP A 267 -10.10 -0.31 -21.89
C TRP A 267 -10.08 0.25 -23.31
N LYS A 268 -11.20 0.84 -23.70
CA LYS A 268 -11.28 1.62 -24.94
C LYS A 268 -10.69 3.01 -24.73
N HIS A 269 -10.13 3.56 -25.80
CA HIS A 269 -9.76 4.98 -25.86
C HIS A 269 -11.00 5.87 -25.83
N ASP A 270 -10.89 7.05 -25.21
CA ASP A 270 -11.88 8.11 -25.31
C ASP A 270 -11.62 8.95 -26.57
N PRO A 271 -12.42 8.80 -27.65
CA PRO A 271 -12.20 9.54 -28.89
C PRO A 271 -12.48 11.04 -28.76
N SER A 272 -13.18 11.49 -27.70
CA SER A 272 -13.40 12.92 -27.44
C SER A 272 -12.14 13.62 -26.94
N LYS A 273 -11.15 12.84 -26.51
CA LYS A 273 -9.87 13.26 -25.96
C LYS A 273 -8.70 12.85 -26.87
N ASN A 274 -8.90 12.89 -28.21
CA ASN A 274 -7.89 12.64 -29.28
C ASN A 274 -6.46 12.63 -28.72
N PRO A 275 -5.64 11.57 -28.95
CA PRO A 275 -4.39 11.34 -28.21
C PRO A 275 -3.73 12.65 -27.85
N THR A 276 -3.63 12.90 -26.54
CA THR A 276 -3.24 14.22 -26.07
C THR A 276 -1.78 14.44 -26.45
N ILE A 277 -1.45 15.64 -26.92
CA ILE A 277 -0.05 16.02 -27.11
C ILE A 277 0.47 16.50 -25.77
N ASP A 278 1.48 15.81 -25.26
CA ASP A 278 2.14 16.14 -24.01
C ASP A 278 3.06 17.37 -24.14
N GLU A 279 3.61 17.79 -23.01
CA GLU A 279 4.50 18.94 -22.90
C GLU A 279 5.85 18.75 -23.62
N ALA A 280 6.22 17.52 -24.00
CA ALA A 280 7.38 17.22 -24.84
C ALA A 280 7.02 17.08 -26.33
N GLY A 281 5.75 17.30 -26.70
CA GLY A 281 5.25 17.20 -28.07
C GLY A 281 4.96 15.77 -28.54
N LYS A 282 4.83 14.79 -27.63
CA LYS A 282 4.52 13.39 -27.96
C LYS A 282 3.06 13.07 -27.74
N GLU A 283 2.55 12.07 -28.47
CA GLU A 283 1.19 11.55 -28.26
C GLU A 283 1.13 10.66 -27.00
N LEU A 284 0.11 10.92 -26.18
CA LEU A 284 -0.30 10.07 -25.06
C LEU A 284 -1.72 9.52 -25.31
N PRO A 285 -1.94 8.22 -25.06
CA PRO A 285 -3.28 7.66 -25.11
C PRO A 285 -4.15 8.26 -24.00
N PHE A 286 -5.45 8.31 -24.24
CA PHE A 286 -6.44 8.66 -23.23
C PHE A 286 -7.50 7.55 -23.17
N TYR A 287 -7.53 6.80 -22.08
CA TYR A 287 -8.53 5.75 -21.83
C TYR A 287 -9.75 6.32 -21.10
N PHE A 288 -10.89 5.67 -21.23
CA PHE A 288 -12.08 6.08 -20.50
C PHE A 288 -11.94 5.88 -18.98
N ALA A 289 -12.26 6.93 -18.23
CA ALA A 289 -12.56 6.84 -16.80
C ALA A 289 -13.76 5.91 -16.54
N GLY A 290 -13.46 4.69 -16.12
CA GLY A 290 -14.42 3.61 -15.90
C GLY A 290 -15.05 3.61 -14.50
N ASN A 291 -16.05 2.75 -14.32
CA ASN A 291 -16.52 2.32 -13.00
C ASN A 291 -17.17 0.93 -13.12
N ASN A 292 -17.56 0.36 -11.98
CA ASN A 292 -18.12 -0.99 -11.90
C ASN A 292 -19.30 -1.26 -12.86
N SER A 293 -20.12 -0.24 -13.18
CA SER A 293 -21.29 -0.39 -14.04
C SER A 293 -20.97 -0.08 -15.51
N LYS A 294 -20.17 0.96 -15.76
CA LYS A 294 -19.84 1.39 -17.13
C LYS A 294 -18.82 0.49 -17.82
N VAL A 295 -18.01 -0.28 -17.07
CA VAL A 295 -17.07 -1.24 -17.66
C VAL A 295 -17.78 -2.22 -18.60
N THR A 296 -18.96 -2.72 -18.22
CA THR A 296 -19.79 -3.64 -19.03
C THR A 296 -20.90 -2.92 -19.82
N GLY A 297 -20.99 -1.60 -19.75
CA GLY A 297 -22.04 -0.83 -20.43
C GLY A 297 -23.40 -0.88 -19.75
N ASN A 298 -23.43 -1.02 -18.42
CA ASN A 298 -24.62 -1.14 -17.60
C ASN A 298 -25.48 -2.36 -17.97
N VAL A 299 -24.85 -3.54 -18.04
CA VAL A 299 -25.57 -4.81 -18.20
C VAL A 299 -26.70 -4.90 -17.17
N THR A 300 -27.92 -5.10 -17.64
CA THR A 300 -29.11 -5.19 -16.79
C THR A 300 -29.41 -6.63 -16.44
N VAL A 301 -30.13 -6.83 -15.34
CA VAL A 301 -30.66 -8.14 -14.93
C VAL A 301 -32.18 -8.04 -14.89
N GLU A 302 -32.85 -8.88 -15.69
CA GLU A 302 -34.31 -9.00 -15.72
C GLU A 302 -34.69 -10.46 -15.48
N GLU A 303 -35.58 -10.71 -14.51
CA GLU A 303 -36.05 -12.07 -14.16
C GLU A 303 -34.90 -13.08 -13.94
N GLY A 304 -33.80 -12.63 -13.31
CA GLY A 304 -32.62 -13.46 -13.02
C GLY A 304 -31.72 -13.74 -14.24
N LYS A 305 -31.93 -13.06 -15.37
CA LYS A 305 -31.11 -13.20 -16.58
C LYS A 305 -30.39 -11.89 -16.90
N MET A 306 -29.10 -11.99 -17.17
CA MET A 306 -28.30 -10.87 -17.65
C MET A 306 -28.57 -10.56 -19.12
N SER A 307 -28.60 -9.27 -19.47
CA SER A 307 -28.49 -8.85 -20.87
C SER A 307 -27.15 -9.31 -21.47
N PRO A 308 -27.07 -9.61 -22.78
CA PRO A 308 -25.80 -9.96 -23.41
C PRO A 308 -24.81 -8.78 -23.34
N LEU A 309 -23.52 -9.09 -23.13
CA LEU A 309 -22.46 -8.09 -23.23
C LEU A 309 -22.35 -7.60 -24.68
N ASN A 310 -22.41 -6.29 -24.89
CA ASN A 310 -22.18 -5.68 -26.20
C ASN A 310 -20.92 -4.81 -26.18
N LEU A 311 -19.80 -5.37 -26.62
CA LEU A 311 -18.53 -4.66 -26.74
C LEU A 311 -18.56 -3.53 -27.77
N ASN A 312 -19.49 -3.52 -28.72
CA ASN A 312 -19.62 -2.42 -29.71
C ASN A 312 -20.50 -1.27 -29.21
N SER A 313 -21.14 -1.42 -28.05
CA SER A 313 -21.94 -0.34 -27.47
C SER A 313 -21.05 0.85 -27.08
N PRO A 314 -21.46 2.10 -27.35
CA PRO A 314 -20.75 3.28 -26.87
C PRO A 314 -20.78 3.43 -25.34
N ASN A 315 -21.68 2.71 -24.66
CA ASN A 315 -21.77 2.73 -23.19
C ASN A 315 -20.79 1.75 -22.53
N THR A 316 -20.30 0.74 -23.26
CA THR A 316 -19.34 -0.26 -22.74
C THR A 316 -17.94 0.31 -22.87
N LEU A 317 -17.30 0.65 -21.74
CA LEU A 317 -16.01 1.33 -21.75
C LEU A 317 -14.82 0.36 -21.73
N GLY A 318 -15.01 -0.86 -21.21
CA GLY A 318 -13.96 -1.88 -21.14
C GLY A 318 -13.82 -2.72 -22.42
N ILE A 319 -12.69 -3.43 -22.51
CA ILE A 319 -12.41 -4.53 -23.44
C ILE A 319 -12.23 -5.80 -22.58
N LEU A 320 -11.00 -6.16 -22.19
CA LEU A 320 -10.77 -7.27 -21.25
C LEU A 320 -11.44 -7.00 -19.89
N GLY A 321 -11.39 -5.74 -19.43
CA GLY A 321 -12.07 -5.35 -18.19
C GLY A 321 -13.58 -5.62 -18.23
N ALA A 322 -14.21 -5.50 -19.40
CA ALA A 322 -15.63 -5.77 -19.60
C ALA A 322 -15.92 -7.27 -19.63
N THR A 323 -15.14 -8.05 -20.40
CA THR A 323 -15.36 -9.49 -20.57
C THR A 323 -15.13 -10.26 -19.26
N GLN A 324 -14.13 -9.89 -18.48
CA GLN A 324 -13.87 -10.49 -17.15
C GLN A 324 -14.94 -10.14 -16.13
N SER A 325 -15.33 -8.86 -16.04
CA SER A 325 -16.40 -8.44 -15.13
C SER A 325 -17.72 -9.14 -15.48
N TYR A 326 -18.05 -9.23 -16.77
CA TYR A 326 -19.23 -9.95 -17.24
C TYR A 326 -19.19 -11.44 -16.89
N ALA A 327 -18.08 -12.13 -17.18
CA ALA A 327 -17.92 -13.55 -16.86
C ALA A 327 -18.02 -13.83 -15.35
N SER A 328 -17.55 -12.91 -14.51
CA SER A 328 -17.70 -13.01 -13.05
C SER A 328 -19.15 -12.79 -12.59
N GLN A 329 -19.87 -11.88 -13.22
CA GLN A 329 -21.32 -11.70 -12.97
C GLN A 329 -22.13 -12.93 -13.41
N GLU A 330 -21.79 -13.58 -14.52
CA GLU A 330 -22.43 -14.84 -14.95
C GLU A 330 -22.27 -15.97 -13.92
N MET A 331 -21.21 -15.91 -13.12
CA MET A 331 -20.96 -16.83 -12.01
C MET A 331 -21.64 -16.42 -10.70
N GLY A 332 -22.47 -15.37 -10.74
CA GLY A 332 -23.31 -14.91 -9.63
C GLY A 332 -22.69 -13.82 -8.76
N MET A 333 -21.58 -13.20 -9.17
CA MET A 333 -21.02 -12.04 -8.46
C MET A 333 -21.86 -10.79 -8.74
N ASN A 334 -22.04 -9.93 -7.72
CA ASN A 334 -22.59 -8.59 -7.94
C ASN A 334 -21.59 -7.71 -8.71
N VAL A 335 -22.09 -6.59 -9.24
CA VAL A 335 -21.33 -5.68 -10.12
C VAL A 335 -20.04 -5.16 -9.47
N LYS A 336 -20.06 -4.81 -8.17
CA LYS A 336 -18.88 -4.34 -7.43
C LYS A 336 -17.81 -5.43 -7.30
N SER A 337 -18.21 -6.63 -6.86
CA SER A 337 -17.29 -7.75 -6.65
C SER A 337 -16.71 -8.27 -7.96
N ALA A 338 -17.54 -8.32 -9.02
CA ALA A 338 -17.11 -8.69 -10.36
C ALA A 338 -16.10 -7.70 -10.94
N TYR A 339 -16.23 -6.41 -10.60
CA TYR A 339 -15.31 -5.39 -11.08
C TYR A 339 -13.88 -5.55 -10.53
N SER A 340 -13.73 -6.10 -9.32
CA SER A 340 -12.40 -6.39 -8.74
C SER A 340 -11.73 -7.63 -9.35
N THR A 341 -12.40 -8.40 -10.21
CA THR A 341 -11.82 -9.61 -10.82
C THR A 341 -10.99 -9.35 -12.07
N ARG A 342 -10.84 -8.10 -12.48
CA ARG A 342 -10.06 -7.71 -13.67
C ARG A 342 -8.58 -8.05 -13.48
N SER A 343 -7.91 -8.42 -14.57
CA SER A 343 -6.48 -8.72 -14.56
C SER A 343 -5.63 -7.46 -14.48
N SER A 344 -4.65 -7.44 -13.59
CA SER A 344 -3.55 -6.47 -13.65
C SER A 344 -2.61 -6.78 -14.83
N LEU A 345 -1.69 -5.87 -15.16
CA LEU A 345 -0.73 -6.08 -16.25
C LEU A 345 0.36 -7.08 -15.84
N ILE A 346 1.03 -6.81 -14.71
CA ILE A 346 2.10 -7.65 -14.19
C ILE A 346 1.87 -7.84 -12.70
N THR A 347 1.84 -9.08 -12.22
CA THR A 347 1.84 -9.36 -10.77
C THR A 347 2.99 -10.30 -10.41
N VAL A 348 3.88 -9.82 -9.56
CA VAL A 348 4.92 -10.65 -8.94
C VAL A 348 4.68 -10.79 -7.45
N ARG A 349 4.91 -12.00 -6.93
CA ARG A 349 4.74 -12.31 -5.53
C ARG A 349 5.81 -13.24 -4.99
N GLY A 350 6.39 -12.87 -3.85
CA GLY A 350 7.36 -13.72 -3.17
C GLY A 350 8.67 -13.81 -3.93
N VAL A 351 9.07 -12.74 -4.62
CA VAL A 351 10.32 -12.70 -5.39
C VAL A 351 11.39 -11.93 -4.62
N ASP A 352 12.56 -12.52 -4.50
CA ASP A 352 13.77 -11.87 -4.00
C ASP A 352 14.68 -11.49 -5.18
N GLY A 353 14.68 -10.22 -5.56
CA GLY A 353 15.38 -9.70 -6.74
C GLY A 353 14.48 -9.61 -7.97
N MET A 354 13.85 -8.44 -8.13
CA MET A 354 13.08 -8.05 -9.31
C MET A 354 13.71 -6.81 -9.95
N TYR A 355 13.88 -6.83 -11.27
CA TYR A 355 14.36 -5.68 -12.03
C TYR A 355 13.50 -5.43 -13.26
N TYR A 356 12.96 -4.22 -13.36
CA TYR A 356 12.16 -3.73 -14.48
C TYR A 356 12.93 -2.64 -15.20
N GLU A 357 13.02 -2.72 -16.53
CA GLU A 357 13.74 -1.72 -17.32
C GLU A 357 13.16 -1.44 -18.70
N GLY A 358 13.02 -0.16 -19.04
CA GLY A 358 12.92 0.33 -20.43
C GLY A 358 11.56 0.21 -21.11
N PHE A 359 10.75 -0.79 -20.77
CA PHE A 359 9.53 -1.10 -21.51
C PHE A 359 8.40 -0.10 -21.22
N THR A 360 7.42 -0.06 -22.12
CA THR A 360 6.18 0.72 -21.94
C THR A 360 5.06 -0.17 -21.40
N GLN A 361 4.45 0.22 -20.28
CA GLN A 361 3.17 -0.33 -19.83
C GLN A 361 1.99 0.46 -20.40
N LEU A 362 1.00 -0.26 -20.93
CA LEU A 362 -0.13 0.31 -21.66
C LEU A 362 -1.44 -0.40 -21.27
N ASN A 363 -2.52 0.36 -21.13
CA ASN A 363 -3.91 -0.13 -21.07
C ASN A 363 -4.19 -1.37 -20.18
N PRO A 364 -3.78 -1.40 -18.89
CA PRO A 364 -4.12 -2.50 -18.01
C PRO A 364 -5.64 -2.61 -17.82
N ALA A 365 -6.17 -3.84 -17.68
CA ALA A 365 -7.58 -4.04 -17.34
C ALA A 365 -7.86 -3.67 -15.88
N PHE A 366 -6.86 -3.78 -14.99
CA PHE A 366 -6.91 -3.34 -13.60
C PHE A 366 -5.65 -2.52 -13.27
N HIS A 367 -4.81 -2.95 -12.32
CA HIS A 367 -3.56 -2.29 -11.98
C HIS A 367 -2.46 -2.52 -13.03
N GLY A 368 -1.44 -1.65 -13.05
CA GLY A 368 -0.22 -1.82 -13.84
C GLY A 368 0.68 -2.92 -13.29
N ILE A 369 1.82 -2.54 -12.69
CA ILE A 369 2.79 -3.46 -12.10
C ILE A 369 2.54 -3.61 -10.60
N VAL A 370 2.30 -4.83 -10.13
CA VAL A 370 2.01 -5.16 -8.74
C VAL A 370 3.09 -6.07 -8.16
N ASN A 371 3.77 -5.63 -7.11
CA ASN A 371 4.77 -6.39 -6.35
C ASN A 371 4.22 -6.72 -4.97
N LEU A 372 4.05 -8.01 -4.64
CA LEU A 372 3.51 -8.46 -3.37
C LEU A 372 4.52 -9.32 -2.61
N HIS A 373 4.69 -9.14 -1.30
CA HIS A 373 5.60 -9.98 -0.50
C HIS A 373 6.98 -10.17 -1.12
N SER A 374 7.51 -9.16 -1.81
CA SER A 374 8.73 -9.24 -2.60
C SER A 374 9.81 -8.34 -2.01
N LYS A 375 11.09 -8.67 -2.29
CA LYS A 375 12.24 -7.94 -1.74
C LYS A 375 13.24 -7.62 -2.84
N ASN A 376 14.02 -6.55 -2.64
CA ASN A 376 15.09 -6.14 -3.55
C ASN A 376 14.53 -5.84 -4.96
N ILE A 377 13.64 -4.86 -5.04
CA ILE A 377 12.87 -4.52 -6.24
C ILE A 377 13.42 -3.22 -6.82
N VAL A 378 13.67 -3.22 -8.13
CA VAL A 378 14.17 -2.06 -8.86
C VAL A 378 13.31 -1.80 -10.09
N VAL A 379 12.79 -0.58 -10.22
CA VAL A 379 12.05 -0.09 -11.38
C VAL A 379 12.84 1.07 -11.99
N ASN A 380 13.50 0.82 -13.12
CA ASN A 380 14.41 1.76 -13.78
C ASN A 380 13.94 2.11 -15.19
N GLY A 381 13.60 3.37 -15.45
CA GLY A 381 13.44 3.82 -16.83
C GLY A 381 12.28 3.17 -17.58
N THR A 382 11.22 2.75 -16.90
CA THR A 382 9.98 2.30 -17.54
C THR A 382 9.07 3.48 -17.89
N ILE A 383 8.17 3.26 -18.84
CA ILE A 383 7.21 4.26 -19.32
C ILE A 383 5.81 3.77 -18.99
N SER A 384 5.03 4.57 -18.26
CA SER A 384 3.62 4.26 -17.96
C SER A 384 2.70 5.20 -18.71
N LYS A 385 1.79 4.63 -19.51
CA LYS A 385 0.79 5.38 -20.30
C LYS A 385 -0.58 4.74 -20.11
N THR A 386 -1.19 4.93 -18.95
CA THR A 386 -2.44 4.26 -18.57
C THR A 386 -3.57 5.23 -18.26
N TYR A 387 -3.36 6.54 -18.38
CA TYR A 387 -4.38 7.55 -18.12
C TYR A 387 -5.59 7.48 -19.09
N ASP A 388 -6.85 7.51 -18.68
CA ASP A 388 -7.41 7.57 -17.32
C ASP A 388 -8.14 6.25 -16.98
N ALA A 389 -7.49 5.11 -17.25
CA ALA A 389 -8.07 3.80 -16.97
C ALA A 389 -8.25 3.60 -15.45
N ASN A 390 -9.48 3.31 -15.02
CA ASN A 390 -9.79 3.27 -13.59
C ASN A 390 -9.06 2.12 -12.85
N ASN A 391 -8.38 2.45 -11.74
CA ASN A 391 -7.46 1.60 -10.97
C ASN A 391 -6.18 1.19 -11.72
N ALA A 392 -5.79 1.93 -12.77
CA ALA A 392 -4.59 1.64 -13.54
C ALA A 392 -3.35 2.32 -12.95
N ASP A 393 -3.01 1.92 -11.71
CA ASP A 393 -1.83 2.35 -10.99
C ASP A 393 -0.56 2.09 -11.82
N GLY A 394 0.47 2.92 -11.68
CA GLY A 394 1.77 2.68 -12.32
C GLY A 394 2.50 1.50 -11.68
N TYR A 395 2.88 1.67 -10.41
CA TYR A 395 3.60 0.67 -9.63
C TYR A 395 2.96 0.52 -8.25
N GLU A 396 2.61 -0.70 -7.87
CA GLU A 396 2.09 -1.05 -6.54
C GLU A 396 3.10 -1.94 -5.80
N PHE A 397 3.36 -1.60 -4.53
CA PHE A 397 4.19 -2.38 -3.62
C PHE A 397 3.37 -2.76 -2.38
N GLY A 398 2.98 -4.03 -2.29
CA GLY A 398 2.25 -4.61 -1.17
C GLY A 398 3.12 -5.52 -0.31
N ASP A 399 3.18 -5.29 1.00
CA ASP A 399 3.94 -6.09 1.96
C ASP A 399 5.40 -6.39 1.49
N SER A 400 6.06 -5.40 0.88
CA SER A 400 7.35 -5.54 0.17
C SER A 400 8.45 -4.65 0.76
N GLN A 401 9.72 -5.01 0.53
CA GLN A 401 10.90 -4.37 1.15
C GLN A 401 12.03 -4.10 0.16
N HIS A 402 12.89 -3.11 0.45
CA HIS A 402 14.07 -2.76 -0.35
C HIS A 402 13.69 -2.40 -1.80
N ILE A 403 13.04 -1.24 -1.95
CA ILE A 403 12.40 -0.79 -3.19
C ILE A 403 13.15 0.42 -3.75
N MET A 404 13.44 0.39 -5.04
CA MET A 404 14.05 1.52 -5.74
C MET A 404 13.27 1.84 -7.01
N VAL A 405 12.84 3.09 -7.19
CA VAL A 405 12.06 3.54 -8.35
C VAL A 405 12.69 4.80 -8.92
N PHE A 406 13.31 4.70 -10.11
CA PHE A 406 14.00 5.83 -10.71
C PHE A 406 13.97 5.91 -12.23
N ASN A 407 14.19 7.11 -12.75
CA ASN A 407 14.27 7.40 -14.19
C ASN A 407 12.97 7.13 -14.98
N ASN A 408 11.83 6.99 -14.30
CA ASN A 408 10.57 6.61 -14.94
C ASN A 408 9.78 7.81 -15.46
N PHE A 409 9.09 7.63 -16.59
CA PHE A 409 7.99 8.51 -17.00
C PHE A 409 6.66 7.84 -16.61
N VAL A 410 5.83 8.54 -15.85
CA VAL A 410 4.61 7.95 -15.27
C VAL A 410 3.40 8.82 -15.58
N ASP A 411 2.45 8.30 -16.37
CA ASP A 411 1.19 8.94 -16.72
C ASP A 411 0.06 7.90 -16.60
N THR A 412 -0.68 7.95 -15.48
CA THR A 412 -1.44 6.78 -14.98
C THR A 412 -2.88 7.09 -14.62
N GLY A 413 -3.81 6.18 -14.90
CA GLY A 413 -5.24 6.35 -14.57
C GLY A 413 -5.61 6.15 -13.10
N ASP A 414 -4.63 5.90 -12.24
CA ASP A 414 -4.77 5.93 -10.78
C ASP A 414 -3.46 6.44 -10.15
N ASP A 415 -3.12 5.98 -8.95
CA ASP A 415 -1.87 6.31 -8.26
C ASP A 415 -0.63 5.96 -9.13
N ALA A 416 0.32 6.89 -9.25
CA ALA A 416 1.55 6.67 -10.00
C ALA A 416 2.45 5.64 -9.30
N ILE A 417 2.70 5.83 -8.00
CA ILE A 417 3.48 4.93 -7.16
C ILE A 417 2.73 4.69 -5.85
N ASN A 418 2.15 3.50 -5.70
CA ASN A 418 1.32 3.12 -4.57
C ASN A 418 2.02 2.12 -3.64
N PHE A 419 1.81 2.30 -2.34
CA PHE A 419 2.30 1.42 -1.29
C PHE A 419 1.14 0.94 -0.41
N ALA A 420 1.05 -0.38 -0.26
CA ALA A 420 0.03 -1.08 0.50
C ALA A 420 0.68 -1.99 1.56
N ALA A 421 0.04 -2.16 2.70
CA ALA A 421 0.58 -2.85 3.88
C ALA A 421 -0.50 -3.68 4.59
N GLY A 422 -1.40 -4.31 3.83
CA GLY A 422 -2.51 -5.07 4.39
C GLY A 422 -3.57 -4.21 5.10
N MET A 423 -4.58 -4.90 5.66
CA MET A 423 -5.76 -4.27 6.26
C MET A 423 -6.10 -4.89 7.60
N GLY A 424 -6.41 -4.03 8.56
CA GLY A 424 -6.99 -4.43 9.84
C GLY A 424 -6.04 -5.22 10.74
N GLN A 425 -6.61 -5.89 11.73
CA GLN A 425 -5.86 -6.64 12.75
C GLN A 425 -5.05 -7.82 12.17
N ALA A 426 -5.46 -8.38 11.03
CA ALA A 426 -4.73 -9.47 10.40
C ALA A 426 -3.37 -9.02 9.81
N ALA A 427 -3.28 -7.74 9.43
CA ALA A 427 -2.04 -7.10 9.01
C ALA A 427 -1.26 -6.46 10.16
N ALA A 428 -1.93 -6.15 11.27
CA ALA A 428 -1.25 -5.62 12.45
C ALA A 428 -0.11 -6.57 12.88
N ASP A 429 1.01 -5.97 13.30
CA ASP A 429 2.23 -6.65 13.72
C ASP A 429 2.95 -7.49 12.64
N LYS A 430 2.56 -7.40 11.36
CA LYS A 430 3.34 -7.96 10.23
C LYS A 430 4.52 -7.07 9.86
N GLU A 431 5.41 -7.59 9.02
CA GLU A 431 6.49 -6.79 8.42
C GLU A 431 5.84 -5.60 7.67
N PRO A 432 6.28 -4.36 7.94
CA PRO A 432 5.81 -3.19 7.20
C PRO A 432 6.12 -3.30 5.70
N THR A 433 5.49 -2.45 4.89
CA THR A 433 5.98 -2.15 3.54
C THR A 433 6.94 -0.99 3.61
N GLY A 434 8.15 -1.10 3.04
CA GLY A 434 9.15 -0.08 3.31
C GLY A 434 10.54 -0.26 2.74
N ASP A 435 11.43 0.59 3.25
CA ASP A 435 12.79 0.78 2.75
C ASP A 435 12.78 1.12 1.25
N ALA A 436 12.20 2.28 0.94
CA ALA A 436 11.93 2.73 -0.42
C ALA A 436 12.71 4.01 -0.77
N TRP A 437 13.37 4.01 -1.92
CA TRP A 437 14.05 5.17 -2.48
C TRP A 437 13.51 5.51 -3.87
N ILE A 438 12.88 6.67 -4.00
CA ILE A 438 12.16 7.12 -5.19
C ILE A 438 12.79 8.43 -5.68
N PHE A 439 13.45 8.39 -6.84
CA PHE A 439 14.22 9.54 -7.34
C PHE A 439 14.36 9.62 -8.85
N ASN A 440 14.68 10.80 -9.38
CA ASN A 440 14.84 11.07 -10.82
C ASN A 440 13.61 10.69 -11.67
N ASN A 441 12.40 10.68 -11.11
CA ASN A 441 11.19 10.36 -11.87
C ASN A 441 10.51 11.62 -12.40
N TYR A 442 9.86 11.48 -13.55
CA TYR A 442 8.91 12.46 -14.07
C TYR A 442 7.50 11.88 -13.98
N ILE A 443 6.74 12.36 -13.00
CA ILE A 443 5.40 11.89 -12.68
C ILE A 443 4.42 12.93 -13.22
N ARG A 444 3.62 12.56 -14.21
CA ARG A 444 2.70 13.43 -14.93
C ARG A 444 1.29 13.34 -14.34
N GLU A 445 0.29 12.89 -15.11
CA GLU A 445 -1.08 12.70 -14.62
C GLU A 445 -1.21 11.42 -13.79
N GLY A 446 -2.08 11.46 -12.78
CA GLY A 446 -2.38 10.34 -11.88
C GLY A 446 -2.99 10.80 -10.55
N HIS A 447 -3.72 9.91 -9.86
CA HIS A 447 -4.46 10.22 -8.63
C HIS A 447 -3.56 10.56 -7.42
N GLY A 448 -2.27 10.21 -7.50
CA GLY A 448 -1.26 10.63 -6.55
C GLY A 448 0.14 10.25 -7.01
N GLY A 449 1.12 11.12 -6.79
CA GLY A 449 2.49 10.91 -7.23
C GLY A 449 3.18 9.80 -6.45
N VAL A 450 3.27 9.99 -5.13
CA VAL A 450 3.65 8.92 -4.19
C VAL A 450 2.54 8.74 -3.17
N VAL A 451 2.06 7.51 -3.03
CA VAL A 451 0.85 7.20 -2.29
C VAL A 451 1.12 6.14 -1.22
N THR A 452 0.80 6.46 0.03
CA THR A 452 0.85 5.55 1.17
C THR A 452 -0.57 5.25 1.64
N GLY A 453 -1.16 4.16 1.16
CA GLY A 453 -2.56 3.80 1.43
C GLY A 453 -3.14 2.99 0.28
N SER A 454 -4.43 2.73 0.14
CA SER A 454 -5.55 2.59 1.05
C SER A 454 -5.35 1.54 2.16
N HIS A 455 -4.43 0.59 1.98
CA HIS A 455 -4.17 -0.52 2.90
C HIS A 455 -2.93 -0.21 3.73
N THR A 456 -3.08 0.01 5.03
CA THR A 456 -2.00 0.55 5.88
C THR A 456 -1.71 -0.27 7.14
N GLY A 457 -2.32 -1.45 7.28
CA GLY A 457 -2.43 -2.18 8.55
C GLY A 457 -1.10 -2.57 9.22
N SER A 458 -0.09 -3.00 8.46
CA SER A 458 1.23 -3.39 8.97
C SER A 458 2.25 -2.25 9.04
N TRP A 459 1.83 -1.02 8.74
CA TRP A 459 2.63 0.18 8.49
C TRP A 459 3.28 0.24 7.11
N ILE A 460 3.35 1.46 6.59
CA ILE A 460 4.20 1.85 5.47
C ILE A 460 5.31 2.74 6.03
N GLN A 461 6.59 2.43 5.81
CA GLN A 461 7.65 3.20 6.47
C GLN A 461 9.02 3.19 5.80
N ASP A 462 9.88 4.12 6.23
CA ASP A 462 11.30 4.21 5.86
C ASP A 462 11.48 4.59 4.39
N PHE A 463 10.98 5.78 4.01
CA PHE A 463 10.98 6.25 2.63
C PHE A 463 11.90 7.46 2.46
N VAL A 464 12.57 7.51 1.32
CA VAL A 464 13.19 8.73 0.76
C VAL A 464 12.60 8.98 -0.62
N VAL A 465 11.87 10.08 -0.75
CA VAL A 465 11.29 10.57 -2.00
C VAL A 465 11.99 11.87 -2.36
N GLU A 466 12.90 11.83 -3.33
CA GLU A 466 13.73 12.98 -3.65
C GLU A 466 14.02 13.18 -5.12
N ASP A 467 14.27 14.42 -5.55
CA ASP A 467 14.68 14.73 -6.92
C ASP A 467 13.68 14.24 -7.99
N ASN A 468 12.39 14.40 -7.73
CA ASN A 468 11.33 14.09 -8.67
C ASN A 468 10.63 15.36 -9.16
N ILE A 469 10.16 15.32 -10.40
CA ILE A 469 9.23 16.29 -10.95
C ILE A 469 7.83 15.67 -10.93
N MET A 470 6.87 16.42 -10.39
CA MET A 470 5.45 16.08 -10.39
C MET A 470 4.69 17.16 -11.14
N TYR A 471 4.12 16.82 -12.30
CA TYR A 471 3.48 17.77 -13.21
C TYR A 471 2.05 17.36 -13.53
N LYS A 472 1.06 18.17 -13.14
CA LYS A 472 -0.39 17.91 -13.33
C LYS A 472 -0.98 16.72 -12.56
N THR A 473 -0.20 16.05 -11.71
CA THR A 473 -0.70 15.00 -10.83
C THR A 473 -1.81 15.53 -9.92
N ASP A 474 -2.77 14.70 -9.52
CA ASP A 474 -3.86 15.13 -8.64
C ASP A 474 -3.37 15.50 -7.23
N VAL A 475 -2.40 14.72 -6.75
CA VAL A 475 -1.75 14.86 -5.45
C VAL A 475 -0.26 14.60 -5.58
N GLY A 476 0.59 15.34 -4.88
CA GLY A 476 2.02 15.05 -4.81
C GLY A 476 2.31 13.87 -3.89
N LEU A 477 2.15 14.09 -2.58
CA LEU A 477 2.24 13.05 -1.55
C LEU A 477 0.85 12.78 -0.95
N ARG A 478 0.33 11.58 -1.18
CA ARG A 478 -0.97 11.14 -0.64
C ARG A 478 -0.77 10.11 0.47
N SER A 479 -1.41 10.34 1.61
CA SER A 479 -1.53 9.36 2.68
C SER A 479 -3.02 9.13 2.99
N LYS A 480 -3.51 7.91 2.74
CA LYS A 480 -4.95 7.58 2.82
C LYS A 480 -5.21 6.32 3.64
N THR A 481 -6.09 6.43 4.65
CA THR A 481 -6.48 5.34 5.54
C THR A 481 -7.89 5.57 6.09
N ASN A 482 -8.40 4.62 6.87
CA ASN A 482 -9.57 4.80 7.73
C ASN A 482 -9.29 4.26 9.14
N THR A 483 -10.10 4.67 10.12
CA THR A 483 -9.91 4.31 11.54
C THR A 483 -9.69 2.81 11.78
N PRO A 484 -10.53 1.89 11.26
CA PRO A 484 -10.38 0.45 11.52
C PRO A 484 -9.23 -0.21 10.75
N MET A 485 -8.60 0.46 9.78
CA MET A 485 -7.50 -0.10 8.98
C MET A 485 -6.28 -0.49 9.84
N GLY A 486 -6.01 0.31 10.88
CA GLY A 486 -4.79 0.23 11.67
C GLY A 486 -3.53 0.67 10.95
N GLY A 487 -2.41 0.68 11.68
CA GLY A 487 -1.11 1.09 11.17
C GLY A 487 -1.07 2.55 10.69
N GLY A 488 -0.78 2.74 9.40
CA GLY A 488 -0.63 4.06 8.78
C GLY A 488 0.70 4.18 8.04
N ALA A 489 1.29 5.38 8.03
CA ALA A 489 2.59 5.62 7.41
C ALA A 489 3.51 6.45 8.30
N ARG A 490 4.83 6.15 8.29
CA ARG A 490 5.82 6.84 9.13
C ARG A 490 7.26 6.82 8.61
N ASN A 491 8.10 7.68 9.15
CA ASN A 491 9.51 7.82 8.77
C ASN A 491 9.67 8.05 7.25
N ILE A 492 9.04 9.12 6.76
CA ILE A 492 9.06 9.52 5.35
C ILE A 492 9.83 10.82 5.22
N LEU A 493 10.86 10.84 4.38
CA LEU A 493 11.55 12.04 3.93
C LEU A 493 11.12 12.33 2.48
N PHE A 494 10.41 13.44 2.28
CA PHE A 494 10.02 13.97 0.99
C PHE A 494 10.79 15.26 0.75
N ARG A 495 11.87 15.22 -0.04
CA ARG A 495 12.77 16.39 -0.19
C ARG A 495 13.15 16.70 -1.62
N ASP A 496 13.52 17.94 -1.91
CA ASP A 496 14.10 18.30 -3.22
C ASP A 496 13.18 17.91 -4.40
N ASN A 497 11.86 18.06 -4.25
CA ASN A 497 10.90 17.76 -5.33
C ASN A 497 10.28 19.05 -5.87
N ALA A 498 9.96 19.07 -7.17
CA ALA A 498 9.24 20.16 -7.82
C ALA A 498 7.83 19.72 -8.22
N LEU A 499 6.82 20.40 -7.69
CA LEU A 499 5.40 20.13 -7.94
C LEU A 499 4.78 21.31 -8.70
N GLU A 500 4.36 21.09 -9.94
CA GLU A 500 3.79 22.13 -10.81
C GLU A 500 2.43 21.68 -11.34
N GLY A 501 1.44 22.55 -11.23
CA GLY A 501 0.14 22.30 -11.87
C GLY A 501 -0.71 21.23 -11.20
N ILE A 502 -0.47 20.88 -9.93
CA ILE A 502 -1.21 19.83 -9.20
C ILE A 502 -2.73 20.07 -9.27
N ASP A 503 -3.50 19.20 -9.93
CA ASP A 503 -4.87 19.47 -10.42
C ASP A 503 -5.97 18.58 -9.79
N GLY A 504 -5.73 18.03 -8.60
CA GLY A 504 -6.68 17.17 -7.89
C GLY A 504 -6.85 17.55 -6.43
N ASP A 505 -6.75 16.60 -5.50
CA ASP A 505 -6.99 16.83 -4.07
C ASP A 505 -5.97 17.79 -3.40
N GLY A 506 -4.82 18.01 -4.05
CA GLY A 506 -3.83 19.01 -3.67
C GLY A 506 -2.46 18.42 -3.37
N PRO A 507 -1.41 19.25 -3.23
CA PRO A 507 -0.01 18.81 -3.13
C PRO A 507 0.25 17.79 -2.01
N PHE A 508 -0.29 18.02 -0.81
CA PHE A 508 -0.09 17.15 0.35
C PHE A 508 -1.42 16.81 1.01
N VAL A 509 -1.72 15.52 1.14
CA VAL A 509 -3.01 15.08 1.69
C VAL A 509 -2.83 13.91 2.66
N PHE A 510 -3.34 14.06 3.88
CA PHE A 510 -3.29 13.09 4.97
C PHE A 510 -4.70 12.89 5.53
N THR A 511 -5.37 11.78 5.18
CA THR A 511 -6.80 11.57 5.49
C THR A 511 -7.08 10.23 6.14
N SER A 512 -7.82 10.24 7.25
CA SER A 512 -8.34 9.07 7.97
C SER A 512 -9.80 8.73 7.66
N SER A 513 -10.36 9.28 6.58
CA SER A 513 -11.76 9.08 6.16
C SER A 513 -11.87 8.42 4.79
N TYR A 514 -10.86 7.64 4.40
CA TYR A 514 -10.87 7.00 3.08
C TYR A 514 -11.91 5.87 3.03
N GLU A 515 -12.78 5.94 2.03
CA GLU A 515 -13.73 4.90 1.66
C GLU A 515 -13.62 4.64 0.16
N ASP A 516 -13.63 3.37 -0.25
CA ASP A 516 -13.73 3.00 -1.66
C ASP A 516 -15.13 2.48 -1.97
N ALA A 517 -15.89 3.26 -2.75
CA ALA A 517 -17.25 2.92 -3.15
C ALA A 517 -17.35 1.69 -4.07
N ASN A 518 -16.23 1.26 -4.67
CA ASN A 518 -16.14 0.10 -5.54
C ASN A 518 -15.62 -1.17 -4.83
N ALA A 519 -15.04 -1.05 -3.64
CA ALA A 519 -14.51 -2.19 -2.90
C ALA A 519 -15.58 -2.91 -2.07
N ALA A 520 -15.48 -4.24 -2.00
CA ALA A 520 -16.31 -5.10 -1.16
C ALA A 520 -15.41 -5.92 -0.22
N ILE A 521 -14.65 -5.25 0.66
CA ILE A 521 -13.65 -5.89 1.51
C ILE A 521 -14.08 -5.85 2.98
N LEU A 522 -14.08 -7.03 3.62
CA LEU A 522 -14.28 -7.19 5.06
C LEU A 522 -12.95 -7.57 5.71
N TYR A 523 -12.58 -6.88 6.79
CA TYR A 523 -11.42 -7.19 7.62
C TYR A 523 -11.73 -6.92 9.09
N GLU A 524 -10.96 -7.54 9.99
CA GLU A 524 -11.02 -7.25 11.41
C GLU A 524 -10.54 -5.82 11.68
N PRO A 525 -11.30 -4.95 12.35
CA PRO A 525 -10.79 -3.66 12.77
C PRO A 525 -9.53 -3.82 13.62
N ALA A 526 -8.47 -3.08 13.28
CA ALA A 526 -7.25 -3.10 14.07
C ALA A 526 -7.46 -2.50 15.47
N GLN A 527 -6.77 -3.07 16.47
CA GLN A 527 -6.78 -2.55 17.84
C GLN A 527 -6.01 -1.24 17.96
N GLN A 528 -4.89 -1.14 17.25
CA GLN A 528 -4.19 0.12 17.08
C GLN A 528 -4.85 0.87 15.92
N ILE A 529 -5.40 2.04 16.21
CA ILE A 529 -6.00 2.94 15.21
C ILE A 529 -4.94 3.47 14.24
N SER A 530 -5.36 3.73 13.01
CA SER A 530 -4.49 4.24 11.96
C SER A 530 -4.03 5.67 12.22
N GLN A 531 -2.78 5.99 11.85
CA GLN A 531 -2.22 7.33 11.98
C GLN A 531 -1.06 7.58 11.00
N PHE A 532 -0.93 8.81 10.51
CA PHE A 532 0.27 9.27 9.79
C PHE A 532 1.16 10.06 10.73
N ARG A 533 2.46 9.74 10.75
CA ARG A 533 3.39 10.44 11.62
C ARG A 533 4.84 10.41 11.19
N ASP A 534 5.69 11.19 11.84
CA ASP A 534 7.15 11.15 11.66
C ASP A 534 7.53 11.37 10.18
N MET A 535 7.09 12.50 9.61
CA MET A 535 7.34 12.83 8.21
C MET A 535 8.04 14.19 8.08
N MET A 536 8.97 14.30 7.14
CA MET A 536 9.69 15.52 6.82
C MET A 536 9.46 15.86 5.35
N ILE A 537 8.88 17.03 5.08
CA ILE A 537 8.79 17.64 3.78
C ILE A 537 9.82 18.77 3.76
N GLU A 538 10.89 18.64 2.96
CA GLU A 538 12.03 19.56 2.98
C GLU A 538 12.37 20.10 1.59
N ASN A 539 12.80 21.35 1.47
CA ASN A 539 13.32 21.95 0.24
C ASN A 539 12.48 21.62 -1.02
N THR A 540 11.16 21.77 -0.91
CA THR A 540 10.20 21.40 -1.95
C THR A 540 9.48 22.64 -2.45
N THR A 541 9.26 22.73 -3.76
CA THR A 541 8.59 23.87 -4.40
C THR A 541 7.29 23.45 -5.05
N ILE A 542 6.24 24.22 -4.79
CA ILE A 542 4.89 23.93 -5.25
C ILE A 542 4.34 25.18 -5.94
N ARG A 543 3.88 25.03 -7.18
CA ARG A 543 3.29 26.14 -7.92
C ARG A 543 2.11 25.75 -8.80
N ASN A 544 1.22 26.73 -9.02
CA ASN A 544 0.12 26.66 -9.99
C ASN A 544 -0.90 25.54 -9.73
N GLN A 545 -1.24 25.27 -8.47
CA GLN A 545 -2.24 24.26 -8.11
C GLN A 545 -3.57 24.48 -8.87
N GLY A 546 -4.00 23.50 -9.65
CA GLY A 546 -5.30 23.48 -10.33
C GLY A 546 -6.49 23.16 -9.40
N GLY A 547 -7.62 22.79 -10.00
CA GLY A 547 -8.85 22.42 -9.30
C GLY A 547 -9.59 23.59 -8.63
N SER A 548 -10.86 23.38 -8.30
CA SER A 548 -11.64 24.35 -7.50
C SER A 548 -11.90 23.80 -6.09
N LYS A 549 -11.48 24.54 -5.05
CA LYS A 549 -11.72 24.26 -3.62
C LYS A 549 -10.95 23.08 -2.99
N LYS A 550 -9.70 22.88 -3.40
CA LYS A 550 -8.78 21.89 -2.81
C LYS A 550 -7.79 22.60 -1.89
N GLN A 551 -6.96 21.92 -1.11
CA GLN A 551 -6.04 22.59 -0.17
C GLN A 551 -4.59 22.34 -0.53
N ALA A 552 -3.69 23.29 -0.25
CA ALA A 552 -2.25 23.07 -0.45
C ALA A 552 -1.74 21.93 0.45
N ILE A 553 -2.23 21.92 1.69
CA ILE A 553 -2.01 20.86 2.67
C ILE A 553 -3.38 20.54 3.28
N LEU A 554 -3.82 19.29 3.16
CA LEU A 554 -5.02 18.77 3.80
C LEU A 554 -4.63 17.74 4.86
N VAL A 555 -4.92 18.06 6.12
CA VAL A 555 -4.82 17.12 7.24
C VAL A 555 -6.21 16.88 7.81
N GLN A 556 -6.64 15.63 7.81
CA GLN A 556 -7.94 15.20 8.30
C GLN A 556 -7.82 13.91 9.11
N GLY A 557 -7.65 14.07 10.42
CA GLY A 557 -7.93 13.00 11.38
C GLY A 557 -9.43 12.85 11.65
N ASN A 558 -9.80 12.27 12.79
CA ASN A 558 -11.20 12.12 13.20
C ASN A 558 -11.35 11.90 14.71
N ASN A 559 -12.57 11.61 15.17
CA ASN A 559 -12.86 11.27 16.56
C ASN A 559 -13.66 9.96 16.73
N ASP A 560 -13.61 9.07 15.74
CA ASP A 560 -14.43 7.84 15.71
C ASP A 560 -14.11 6.89 16.87
N ALA A 561 -12.82 6.84 17.25
CA ALA A 561 -12.29 5.98 18.30
C ALA A 561 -11.53 6.80 19.38
N GLY A 562 -12.06 7.98 19.71
CA GLY A 562 -11.32 9.02 20.44
C GLY A 562 -10.58 9.96 19.49
N GLU A 563 -9.92 11.00 19.99
CA GLU A 563 -9.22 11.99 19.14
C GLU A 563 -8.06 11.31 18.39
N VAL A 564 -8.21 11.13 17.07
CA VAL A 564 -7.23 10.48 16.20
C VAL A 564 -6.44 11.55 15.47
N TYR A 565 -5.20 11.79 15.92
CA TYR A 565 -4.32 12.79 15.35
C TYR A 565 -3.39 12.20 14.29
N HIS A 566 -3.04 13.03 13.31
CA HIS A 566 -1.78 12.89 12.59
C HIS A 566 -0.71 13.69 13.33
N GLU A 567 0.50 13.15 13.46
CA GLU A 567 1.47 13.72 14.41
C GLU A 567 2.91 13.82 13.91
N ASN A 568 3.66 14.81 14.39
CA ASN A 568 5.09 14.96 14.12
C ASN A 568 5.43 15.03 12.62
N ILE A 569 4.75 15.93 11.89
CA ILE A 569 5.02 16.20 10.47
C ILE A 569 5.64 17.59 10.34
N THR A 570 6.79 17.69 9.68
CA THR A 570 7.53 18.94 9.52
C THR A 570 7.59 19.36 8.06
N PHE A 571 7.28 20.62 7.78
CA PHE A 571 7.54 21.31 6.53
C PHE A 571 8.70 22.28 6.76
N LYS A 572 9.81 22.12 6.03
CA LYS A 572 11.01 22.91 6.18
C LYS A 572 11.51 23.42 4.83
N ASP A 573 11.78 24.72 4.72
CA ASP A 573 12.29 25.34 3.48
C ASP A 573 11.38 25.08 2.26
N VAL A 574 10.06 25.19 2.46
CA VAL A 574 9.04 24.88 1.43
C VAL A 574 8.44 26.16 0.86
N LYS A 575 8.31 26.25 -0.47
CA LYS A 575 7.70 27.40 -1.16
C LYS A 575 6.40 27.00 -1.85
N PHE A 576 5.37 27.81 -1.63
CA PHE A 576 4.05 27.66 -2.24
C PHE A 576 3.68 28.94 -3.01
N ASP A 577 3.42 28.80 -4.32
CA ASP A 577 2.93 29.89 -5.16
C ASP A 577 1.66 29.51 -5.92
N ASN A 578 0.71 30.43 -6.00
CA ASN A 578 -0.55 30.22 -6.72
C ASN A 578 -1.28 28.93 -6.29
N VAL A 579 -1.44 28.76 -4.97
CA VAL A 579 -2.05 27.58 -4.33
C VAL A 579 -3.27 27.94 -3.48
N TYR A 580 -4.03 26.94 -3.03
CA TYR A 580 -5.08 27.15 -2.02
C TYR A 580 -4.52 27.17 -0.60
N SER A 581 -5.32 27.63 0.36
CA SER A 581 -5.00 27.57 1.79
C SER A 581 -4.80 26.14 2.31
N VAL A 582 -4.13 26.04 3.44
CA VAL A 582 -3.95 24.84 4.26
C VAL A 582 -5.20 24.62 5.10
N ASN A 583 -5.63 23.36 5.24
CA ASN A 583 -6.65 22.93 6.18
C ASN A 583 -6.11 21.83 7.09
N MET A 584 -6.08 22.12 8.39
CA MET A 584 -5.66 21.16 9.42
C MET A 584 -6.79 20.91 10.42
N ASP A 585 -7.20 19.65 10.52
CA ASP A 585 -8.16 19.14 11.48
C ASP A 585 -7.60 17.85 12.12
N TYR A 586 -7.41 17.86 13.44
CA TYR A 586 -6.69 16.82 14.19
C TYR A 586 -5.21 16.67 13.77
N ALA A 587 -4.50 17.79 13.66
CA ALA A 587 -3.04 17.81 13.54
C ALA A 587 -2.38 18.01 14.93
N LYS A 588 -1.30 17.27 15.21
CA LYS A 588 -0.53 17.41 16.45
C LYS A 588 0.96 17.53 16.18
N ASN A 589 1.63 18.50 16.79
CA ASN A 589 3.09 18.65 16.65
C ASN A 589 3.53 18.78 15.18
N PHE A 590 2.77 19.53 14.39
CA PHE A 590 3.19 19.93 13.04
C PHE A 590 4.10 21.16 13.14
N LYS A 591 5.14 21.20 12.31
CA LYS A 591 6.14 22.27 12.30
C LYS A 591 6.27 22.86 10.91
N PHE A 592 6.28 24.18 10.82
CA PHE A 592 6.49 24.94 9.58
C PHE A 592 7.68 25.87 9.79
N ILE A 593 8.80 25.57 9.13
CA ILE A 593 10.07 26.27 9.29
C ILE A 593 10.49 26.82 7.93
N ASN A 594 10.65 28.13 7.80
CA ASN A 594 10.94 28.81 6.52
C ASN A 594 9.93 28.46 5.41
N VAL A 595 8.63 28.45 5.73
CA VAL A 595 7.58 28.12 4.75
C VAL A 595 6.97 29.40 4.17
N ALA A 596 7.11 29.57 2.85
CA ALA A 596 6.67 30.78 2.16
C ALA A 596 5.41 30.53 1.31
N PHE A 597 4.42 31.40 1.44
CA PHE A 597 3.25 31.50 0.56
C PHE A 597 3.23 32.88 -0.13
N THR A 598 3.05 32.93 -1.45
CA THR A 598 3.03 34.19 -2.22
C THR A 598 1.66 34.53 -2.82
N ASN A 599 0.97 33.58 -3.46
CA ASN A 599 -0.33 33.80 -4.10
C ASN A 599 -1.37 32.78 -3.61
N VAL A 600 -1.97 33.00 -2.44
CA VAL A 600 -3.03 32.12 -1.91
C VAL A 600 -4.38 32.47 -2.57
N LYS A 601 -4.97 31.50 -3.27
CA LYS A 601 -6.17 31.65 -4.12
C LYS A 601 -7.46 31.90 -3.36
N ASP A 602 -7.55 31.46 -2.11
CA ASP A 602 -8.74 31.56 -1.28
C ASP A 602 -8.44 32.16 0.10
N ASN A 603 -9.40 32.06 1.03
CA ASN A 603 -9.25 32.53 2.41
C ASN A 603 -8.77 33.98 2.55
N ASN A 604 -9.13 34.85 1.60
CA ASN A 604 -8.67 36.24 1.52
C ASN A 604 -7.14 36.38 1.55
N GLY A 605 -6.41 35.42 0.97
CA GLY A 605 -4.95 35.42 0.94
C GLY A 605 -4.29 34.82 2.18
N ASN A 606 -5.05 34.43 3.21
CA ASN A 606 -4.49 33.82 4.41
C ASN A 606 -4.23 32.31 4.19
N PRO A 607 -2.99 31.82 4.34
CA PRO A 607 -2.69 30.41 4.13
C PRO A 607 -3.31 29.45 5.17
N TRP A 608 -3.74 29.89 6.34
CA TRP A 608 -4.06 28.97 7.44
C TRP A 608 -5.56 28.82 7.73
N ARG A 609 -6.06 27.58 7.74
CA ARG A 609 -7.32 27.15 8.35
C ARG A 609 -7.03 26.00 9.31
N ILE A 610 -7.22 26.23 10.60
CA ILE A 610 -6.81 25.28 11.64
C ILE A 610 -7.94 25.10 12.64
N LYS A 611 -8.25 23.85 12.98
CA LYS A 611 -9.19 23.47 14.03
C LYS A 611 -8.76 22.15 14.68
N ASN A 612 -9.24 21.90 15.90
CA ASN A 612 -9.00 20.68 16.66
C ASN A 612 -7.53 20.21 16.67
N SER A 613 -6.59 21.15 16.60
CA SER A 613 -5.16 20.87 16.41
C SER A 613 -4.35 21.51 17.53
N THR A 614 -3.20 20.91 17.85
CA THR A 614 -2.39 21.38 18.98
C THR A 614 -0.90 21.13 18.80
N GLU A 615 -0.09 21.77 19.64
CA GLU A 615 1.38 21.68 19.62
C GLU A 615 1.99 22.12 18.28
N LEU A 616 1.34 23.03 17.56
CA LEU A 616 1.82 23.54 16.28
C LEU A 616 2.96 24.54 16.47
N ALA A 617 3.95 24.52 15.58
CA ALA A 617 5.06 25.47 15.59
C ALA A 617 5.29 26.11 14.22
N PHE A 618 5.57 27.40 14.23
CA PHE A 618 5.84 28.23 13.05
C PHE A 618 7.13 29.02 13.29
N GLU A 619 8.04 28.99 12.33
CA GLU A 619 9.28 29.76 12.34
C GLU A 619 9.52 30.34 10.94
N ASN A 620 9.60 31.67 10.84
CA ASN A 620 9.84 32.38 9.58
C ASN A 620 8.86 31.94 8.47
N THR A 621 7.58 31.88 8.81
CA THR A 621 6.52 31.38 7.93
C THR A 621 5.55 32.48 7.52
N THR A 622 5.02 32.46 6.29
CA THR A 622 4.05 33.48 5.84
C THR A 622 2.80 33.50 6.72
N ALA A 623 2.47 34.69 7.25
CA ALA A 623 1.26 34.96 8.03
C ALA A 623 1.06 34.00 9.22
N GLU A 624 2.08 33.84 10.07
CA GLU A 624 2.06 32.93 11.22
C GLU A 624 0.79 33.06 12.07
N PRO A 625 0.03 31.97 12.29
CA PRO A 625 -1.19 32.01 13.08
C PRO A 625 -0.82 32.02 14.58
N VAL A 626 -0.64 33.23 15.14
CA VAL A 626 -0.18 33.44 16.54
C VAL A 626 -0.93 32.56 17.55
N ASP A 627 -2.26 32.45 17.39
CA ASP A 627 -3.15 31.67 18.26
C ASP A 627 -2.80 30.17 18.28
N ALA A 628 -2.33 29.63 17.16
CA ALA A 628 -1.97 28.22 17.06
C ALA A 628 -0.78 27.81 17.95
N THR A 629 0.01 28.77 18.45
CA THR A 629 1.22 28.52 19.25
C THR A 629 1.04 28.79 20.74
N GLN A 630 -0.12 29.28 21.16
CA GLN A 630 -0.37 29.71 22.54
C GLN A 630 -1.60 29.00 23.08
N ARG A 631 -1.40 28.14 24.07
CA ARG A 631 -2.52 27.50 24.78
C ARG A 631 -3.17 28.45 25.79
N PRO A 632 -4.46 28.23 26.10
CA PRO A 632 -5.11 28.87 27.23
C PRO A 632 -4.33 28.66 28.53
N LYS A 633 -4.57 29.55 29.50
CA LYS A 633 -3.90 29.55 30.81
C LYS A 633 -4.91 29.69 31.93
N TRP A 634 -4.68 28.92 32.99
CA TRP A 634 -5.39 29.04 34.26
C TRP A 634 -4.68 30.02 35.19
N SER A 635 -5.43 30.74 36.01
CA SER A 635 -4.84 31.50 37.10
C SER A 635 -4.38 30.53 38.21
N LYS A 636 -3.38 30.93 39.00
CA LYS A 636 -2.82 30.07 40.06
C LYS A 636 -3.87 29.61 41.09
N ASP A 637 -4.90 30.43 41.31
CA ASP A 637 -5.95 30.18 42.30
C ASP A 637 -7.24 29.62 41.67
N SER A 638 -7.22 29.31 40.36
CA SER A 638 -8.38 28.75 39.68
C SER A 638 -8.81 27.42 40.30
N ALA A 639 -10.09 27.31 40.61
CA ALA A 639 -10.68 26.13 41.22
C ALA A 639 -11.90 25.64 40.44
N VAL A 640 -12.22 24.36 40.64
CA VAL A 640 -13.49 23.77 40.21
C VAL A 640 -14.25 23.36 41.46
N GLN A 641 -15.52 23.77 41.53
CA GLN A 641 -16.46 23.41 42.58
C GLN A 641 -17.39 22.32 42.04
N ALA A 642 -17.83 21.44 42.94
CA ALA A 642 -18.70 20.32 42.61
C ALA A 642 -19.81 20.21 43.65
N ILE A 643 -21.06 20.19 43.18
CA ILE A 643 -22.23 20.00 44.02
C ILE A 643 -22.95 18.75 43.53
N SER A 644 -23.02 17.70 44.36
CA SER A 644 -23.81 16.51 44.07
C SER A 644 -25.29 16.82 44.22
N SER A 645 -26.12 16.32 43.31
CA SER A 645 -27.58 16.27 43.50
C SER A 645 -27.94 15.42 44.72
N GLU A 646 -29.12 15.64 45.30
CA GLU A 646 -29.60 14.90 46.50
C GLU A 646 -29.71 13.39 46.23
N ASP A 647 -30.17 13.02 45.03
CA ASP A 647 -30.28 11.64 44.57
C ASP A 647 -28.92 11.00 44.19
N GLY A 648 -27.84 11.78 44.16
CA GLY A 648 -26.50 11.31 43.80
C GLY A 648 -26.29 10.98 42.32
N LYS A 649 -27.29 11.21 41.45
CA LYS A 649 -27.25 10.83 40.02
C LYS A 649 -26.59 11.87 39.12
N SER A 650 -26.25 13.03 39.66
CA SER A 650 -25.55 14.09 38.93
C SER A 650 -24.64 14.94 39.83
N VAL A 651 -23.67 15.60 39.21
CA VAL A 651 -22.82 16.61 39.83
C VAL A 651 -22.82 17.85 38.96
N SER A 652 -23.23 18.99 39.51
CA SER A 652 -23.06 20.30 38.89
C SER A 652 -21.66 20.81 39.19
N LEU A 653 -20.89 21.07 38.14
CA LEU A 653 -19.55 21.64 38.18
C LEU A 653 -19.61 23.12 37.80
N THR A 654 -18.87 23.95 38.53
CA THR A 654 -18.60 25.36 38.20
C THR A 654 -17.12 25.64 38.39
N TRP A 655 -16.52 26.48 37.56
CA TRP A 655 -15.09 26.81 37.65
C TRP A 655 -14.81 28.25 37.24
N ASP A 656 -13.63 28.74 37.62
CA ASP A 656 -13.15 30.05 37.20
C ASP A 656 -12.84 30.06 35.70
N ALA A 657 -13.11 31.16 34.99
CA ALA A 657 -12.78 31.23 33.56
C ALA A 657 -11.25 31.17 33.34
N ALA A 658 -10.81 30.40 32.34
CA ALA A 658 -9.45 30.49 31.84
C ALA A 658 -9.29 31.72 30.93
N THR A 659 -8.04 32.10 30.66
CA THR A 659 -7.71 33.20 29.74
C THR A 659 -6.86 32.70 28.58
N ASP A 660 -7.00 33.35 27.43
CA ASP A 660 -6.28 33.04 26.21
C ASP A 660 -5.99 34.34 25.43
N ASN A 661 -5.00 34.33 24.53
CA ASN A 661 -4.59 35.51 23.76
C ASN A 661 -5.63 35.95 22.72
N VAL A 662 -6.42 35.05 22.15
CA VAL A 662 -7.57 35.40 21.29
C VAL A 662 -8.87 35.12 22.03
N GLY A 663 -8.99 33.96 22.67
CA GLY A 663 -10.15 33.62 23.47
C GLY A 663 -10.31 32.13 23.69
N VAL A 664 -10.88 31.78 24.85
CA VAL A 664 -11.26 30.42 25.17
C VAL A 664 -12.55 30.07 24.41
N ALA A 665 -12.48 29.07 23.53
CA ALA A 665 -13.63 28.61 22.75
C ALA A 665 -14.51 27.61 23.50
N GLY A 666 -13.98 26.97 24.54
CA GLY A 666 -14.77 26.13 25.44
C GLY A 666 -13.92 25.34 26.44
N TYR A 667 -14.56 24.39 27.09
CA TYR A 667 -13.98 23.56 28.14
C TYR A 667 -14.28 22.08 27.90
N THR A 668 -13.29 21.25 28.22
CA THR A 668 -13.37 19.79 28.17
C THR A 668 -13.38 19.25 29.58
N ILE A 669 -14.42 18.50 29.93
CA ILE A 669 -14.57 17.91 31.26
C ILE A 669 -14.13 16.45 31.19
N TYR A 670 -13.30 16.06 32.15
CA TYR A 670 -12.87 14.69 32.34
C TYR A 670 -13.47 14.12 33.64
N LYS A 671 -14.09 12.94 33.56
CA LYS A 671 -14.56 12.13 34.70
C LYS A 671 -13.61 10.96 34.88
N ASP A 672 -12.95 10.90 36.03
CA ASP A 672 -11.95 9.88 36.39
C ASP A 672 -10.80 9.70 35.39
N GLY A 673 -10.52 10.74 34.60
CA GLY A 673 -9.51 10.72 33.55
C GLY A 673 -10.06 10.46 32.14
N GLU A 674 -11.32 10.05 32.01
CA GLU A 674 -11.99 9.91 30.70
C GLU A 674 -12.71 11.20 30.31
N LYS A 675 -12.58 11.60 29.04
CA LYS A 675 -13.27 12.77 28.49
C LYS A 675 -14.78 12.53 28.44
N ILE A 676 -15.56 13.55 28.82
CA ILE A 676 -17.01 13.55 28.68
C ILE A 676 -17.40 14.14 27.32
N GLY A 677 -18.15 13.35 26.54
CA GLY A 677 -18.59 13.69 25.19
C GLY A 677 -17.58 13.31 24.12
N SER A 678 -18.05 13.18 22.87
CA SER A 678 -17.22 12.84 21.71
C SER A 678 -16.66 14.07 20.99
N GLY A 679 -17.26 15.24 21.17
CA GLY A 679 -16.81 16.50 20.56
C GLY A 679 -15.48 17.00 21.14
N TYR A 680 -14.82 17.93 20.46
CA TYR A 680 -13.53 18.47 20.90
C TYR A 680 -13.63 19.19 22.27
N THR A 681 -14.71 19.93 22.48
CA THR A 681 -15.10 20.53 23.77
C THR A 681 -16.38 19.90 24.30
N THR A 682 -16.57 19.93 25.62
CA THR A 682 -17.79 19.44 26.29
C THR A 682 -18.83 20.55 26.45
N THR A 683 -18.40 21.79 26.72
CA THR A 683 -19.26 22.97 26.90
C THR A 683 -18.53 24.25 26.52
N LYS A 684 -19.26 25.33 26.24
CA LYS A 684 -18.70 26.69 26.10
C LYS A 684 -18.81 27.52 27.38
N GLU A 685 -19.62 27.06 28.32
CA GLU A 685 -19.89 27.73 29.59
C GLU A 685 -18.84 27.37 30.66
N THR A 686 -18.71 28.18 31.70
CA THR A 686 -17.90 27.86 32.90
C THR A 686 -18.64 26.99 33.93
N SER A 687 -19.63 26.25 33.44
CA SER A 687 -20.38 25.29 34.23
C SER A 687 -20.83 24.12 33.37
N PHE A 688 -20.97 22.96 33.99
CA PHE A 688 -21.47 21.76 33.33
C PHE A 688 -22.07 20.80 34.36
N THR A 689 -23.21 20.20 34.05
CA THR A 689 -23.79 19.15 34.89
C THR A 689 -23.45 17.80 34.32
N VAL A 690 -22.68 17.03 35.08
CA VAL A 690 -22.39 15.63 34.76
C VAL A 690 -23.53 14.78 35.29
N SER A 691 -24.33 14.22 34.39
CA SER A 691 -25.44 13.31 34.72
C SER A 691 -25.03 11.85 34.57
N GLY A 692 -25.90 10.92 35.01
CA GLY A 692 -25.65 9.47 34.90
C GLY A 692 -24.53 9.00 35.82
N LEU A 693 -24.42 9.60 37.00
CA LEU A 693 -23.49 9.19 38.05
C LEU A 693 -24.16 8.18 38.99
N THR A 694 -23.34 7.37 39.62
CA THR A 694 -23.74 6.41 40.65
C THR A 694 -23.80 7.13 42.00
N PRO A 695 -24.90 7.02 42.76
CA PRO A 695 -24.98 7.56 44.11
C PRO A 695 -23.95 6.93 45.07
N ALA A 696 -23.60 7.63 46.14
CA ALA A 696 -22.60 7.24 47.15
C ALA A 696 -21.19 6.89 46.61
N ASN A 697 -20.88 7.24 45.37
CA ASN A 697 -19.62 6.90 44.70
C ASN A 697 -18.66 8.10 44.60
N LYS A 698 -17.35 7.83 44.49
CA LYS A 698 -16.32 8.88 44.39
C LYS A 698 -15.94 9.11 42.94
N TYR A 699 -16.00 10.35 42.50
CA TYR A 699 -15.55 10.79 41.18
C TYR A 699 -14.46 11.85 41.29
N ARG A 700 -13.52 11.84 40.35
CA ARG A 700 -12.57 12.91 40.11
C ARG A 700 -12.96 13.66 38.84
N PHE A 701 -13.21 14.95 38.94
CA PHE A 701 -13.46 15.82 37.79
C PHE A 701 -12.26 16.71 37.53
N LYS A 702 -11.88 16.85 36.26
CA LYS A 702 -10.87 17.80 35.77
C LYS A 702 -11.48 18.62 34.63
N VAL A 703 -11.20 19.92 34.60
CA VAL A 703 -11.66 20.81 33.54
C VAL A 703 -10.44 21.35 32.81
N GLU A 704 -10.41 21.21 31.49
CA GLU A 704 -9.37 21.81 30.65
C GLU A 704 -9.99 22.87 29.73
N ALA A 705 -9.32 24.01 29.59
CA ALA A 705 -9.71 25.07 28.68
C ALA A 705 -9.16 24.78 27.27
N THR A 706 -9.93 25.15 26.26
CA THR A 706 -9.59 24.96 24.84
C THR A 706 -9.85 26.24 24.05
N ASP A 707 -8.92 26.64 23.18
CA ASP A 707 -9.08 27.78 22.26
C ASP A 707 -9.82 27.38 20.96
N ALA A 708 -9.95 28.32 20.01
CA ALA A 708 -10.66 28.07 18.74
C ALA A 708 -9.87 27.19 17.75
N ILE A 709 -8.55 27.12 17.91
CA ILE A 709 -7.63 26.33 17.08
C ILE A 709 -7.58 24.87 17.55
N GLY A 710 -7.78 24.65 18.85
CA GLY A 710 -7.74 23.36 19.51
C GLY A 710 -6.68 23.24 20.61
N ASN A 711 -5.87 24.26 20.91
CA ASN A 711 -4.91 24.11 22.00
C ASN A 711 -5.62 23.93 23.33
N ARG A 712 -5.14 22.95 24.12
CA ARG A 712 -5.74 22.58 25.39
C ARG A 712 -4.76 22.75 26.54
N THR A 713 -5.26 23.18 27.69
CA THR A 713 -4.49 23.14 28.94
C THR A 713 -4.23 21.68 29.35
N SER A 714 -3.23 21.47 30.20
CA SER A 714 -2.93 20.14 30.78
C SER A 714 -2.89 20.17 32.31
N ASP A 715 -3.07 21.36 32.87
CA ASP A 715 -2.91 21.74 34.27
C ASP A 715 -4.21 22.32 34.85
N GLY A 716 -5.35 22.08 34.20
CA GLY A 716 -6.62 22.62 34.64
C GLY A 716 -7.09 22.10 36.01
N PRO A 717 -8.00 22.85 36.68
CA PRO A 717 -8.42 22.57 38.04
C PRO A 717 -9.10 21.21 38.15
N THR A 718 -8.86 20.54 39.29
CA THR A 718 -9.36 19.19 39.57
C THR A 718 -10.05 19.16 40.94
N ILE A 719 -11.18 18.45 41.04
CA ILE A 719 -11.87 18.20 42.31
C ILE A 719 -12.24 16.72 42.45
N LYS A 720 -12.25 16.23 43.69
CA LYS A 720 -12.84 14.94 44.04
C LYS A 720 -14.14 15.20 44.78
N VAL A 721 -15.21 14.55 44.37
CA VAL A 721 -16.53 14.64 45.01
C VAL A 721 -17.04 13.22 45.26
N LYS A 722 -17.69 13.03 46.40
CA LYS A 722 -18.49 11.84 46.66
C LYS A 722 -19.95 12.22 46.39
N THR A 723 -20.63 11.50 45.51
CA THR A 723 -22.06 11.71 45.27
C THR A 723 -22.86 11.36 46.52
N ASN A 724 -23.99 12.06 46.71
CA ASN A 724 -24.94 11.79 47.78
C ASN A 724 -25.76 10.52 47.47
N GLY A 725 -26.79 10.23 48.28
CA GLY A 725 -27.65 9.07 48.12
C GLY A 725 -27.09 7.78 48.73
N GLU A 726 -27.80 6.69 48.51
CA GLU A 726 -27.44 5.35 48.99
C GLU A 726 -26.76 4.55 47.87
N ALA A 727 -25.81 3.68 48.24
CA ALA A 727 -25.17 2.83 47.25
C ALA A 727 -26.20 1.86 46.67
N ASP A 728 -26.25 1.78 45.34
CA ASP A 728 -27.07 0.78 44.68
C ASP A 728 -26.46 -0.61 44.86
N VAL A 729 -27.32 -1.55 45.26
CA VAL A 729 -27.01 -2.96 45.51
C VAL A 729 -27.92 -3.89 44.70
N THR A 730 -28.80 -3.32 43.86
CA THR A 730 -29.69 -4.06 42.97
C THR A 730 -28.88 -4.51 41.77
N ALA A 731 -28.95 -5.79 41.43
CA ALA A 731 -28.25 -6.28 40.25
C ALA A 731 -29.06 -6.02 38.97
N PRO A 732 -28.39 -5.88 37.80
CA PRO A 732 -29.08 -5.71 36.52
C PRO A 732 -30.14 -6.78 36.24
N VAL A 733 -31.23 -6.40 35.58
CA VAL A 733 -32.28 -7.33 35.13
C VAL A 733 -32.06 -7.64 33.64
N PRO A 734 -31.77 -8.91 33.28
CA PRO A 734 -31.63 -9.31 31.89
C PRO A 734 -32.97 -9.20 31.16
N PRO A 735 -32.97 -9.00 29.83
CA PRO A 735 -34.20 -8.99 29.03
C PRO A 735 -34.92 -10.34 29.08
N ALA A 736 -36.19 -10.35 28.65
CA ALA A 736 -36.96 -11.61 28.54
C ALA A 736 -36.30 -12.61 27.58
N ASN A 737 -35.65 -12.11 26.54
CA ASN A 737 -34.88 -12.90 25.59
C ASN A 737 -33.38 -12.63 25.77
N THR A 738 -32.66 -13.55 26.41
CA THR A 738 -31.22 -13.42 26.64
C THR A 738 -30.38 -13.95 25.47
N GLU A 739 -31.00 -14.40 24.38
CA GLU A 739 -30.31 -15.03 23.25
C GLU A 739 -29.18 -14.14 22.70
N ILE A 740 -27.99 -14.74 22.58
CA ILE A 740 -26.83 -14.12 21.93
C ILE A 740 -26.83 -14.57 20.47
N LYS A 741 -26.67 -13.62 19.55
CA LYS A 741 -26.75 -13.86 18.10
C LYS A 741 -25.50 -13.34 17.41
N GLU A 742 -25.13 -13.96 16.28
CA GLU A 742 -24.19 -13.34 15.36
C GLU A 742 -24.89 -12.15 14.66
N PRO A 743 -24.24 -10.98 14.52
CA PRO A 743 -24.83 -9.87 13.81
C PRO A 743 -24.91 -10.18 12.31
N THR A 744 -26.09 -9.99 11.75
CA THR A 744 -26.32 -10.03 10.30
C THR A 744 -26.16 -8.62 9.72
N THR A 745 -25.52 -8.52 8.56
CA THR A 745 -25.54 -7.31 7.72
C THR A 745 -26.49 -7.55 6.56
N THR A 746 -27.36 -6.59 6.26
CA THR A 746 -28.28 -6.68 5.11
C THR A 746 -27.64 -6.04 3.88
N ILE A 747 -27.42 -6.83 2.82
CA ILE A 747 -27.11 -6.31 1.50
C ILE A 747 -28.44 -5.83 0.89
N PRO A 748 -28.56 -4.55 0.46
CA PRO A 748 -29.80 -4.06 -0.11
C PRO A 748 -30.08 -4.71 -1.47
N ALA A 749 -31.36 -4.87 -1.80
CA ALA A 749 -31.83 -5.49 -3.04
C ALA A 749 -31.14 -4.94 -4.31
N SER A 750 -30.85 -3.63 -4.34
CA SER A 750 -30.18 -2.93 -5.43
C SER A 750 -28.74 -3.40 -5.71
N GLU A 751 -28.11 -4.07 -4.75
CA GLU A 751 -26.73 -4.54 -4.83
C GLU A 751 -26.63 -6.06 -5.00
N THR A 752 -27.78 -6.75 -4.99
CA THR A 752 -27.87 -8.19 -5.20
C THR A 752 -28.23 -8.50 -6.65
N PHE A 753 -27.67 -9.58 -7.19
CA PHE A 753 -28.03 -10.08 -8.51
C PHE A 753 -29.51 -10.48 -8.60
N SER A 754 -30.11 -10.91 -7.49
CA SER A 754 -31.50 -11.39 -7.41
C SER A 754 -32.54 -10.29 -7.26
N GLY A 755 -32.13 -9.03 -7.04
CA GLY A 755 -33.04 -7.93 -6.72
C GLY A 755 -33.75 -8.09 -5.37
N LYS A 756 -33.20 -8.87 -4.43
CA LYS A 756 -33.76 -9.12 -3.10
C LYS A 756 -32.69 -8.88 -2.04
N ALA A 757 -33.06 -8.24 -0.93
CA ALA A 757 -32.11 -8.03 0.17
C ALA A 757 -31.69 -9.38 0.80
N VAL A 758 -30.42 -9.50 1.19
CA VAL A 758 -29.84 -10.73 1.76
C VAL A 758 -29.17 -10.40 3.09
N GLU A 759 -29.42 -11.20 4.13
CA GLU A 759 -28.69 -11.14 5.40
C GLU A 759 -27.43 -12.01 5.35
N VAL A 760 -26.28 -11.42 5.71
CA VAL A 760 -24.97 -12.08 5.72
C VAL A 760 -24.39 -12.04 7.13
N VAL A 761 -23.90 -13.19 7.58
CA VAL A 761 -23.15 -13.33 8.84
C VAL A 761 -21.70 -13.69 8.53
N TYR A 762 -20.74 -12.91 9.01
CA TYR A 762 -19.34 -13.18 8.73
C TYR A 762 -18.52 -13.30 10.02
N PRO A 763 -18.33 -14.51 10.58
CA PRO A 763 -17.22 -14.71 11.51
C PRO A 763 -15.93 -14.57 10.71
N GLY A 764 -15.02 -13.75 11.24
CA GLY A 764 -13.72 -13.55 10.66
C GLY A 764 -12.78 -14.72 10.90
N PHE A 765 -11.55 -14.52 10.40
CA PHE A 765 -10.45 -15.45 10.58
C PHE A 765 -9.96 -15.50 12.03
N THR A 766 -9.81 -14.33 12.63
CA THR A 766 -9.30 -14.11 14.00
C THR A 766 -10.30 -13.35 14.85
N TRP A 767 -11.55 -13.23 14.40
CA TRP A 767 -12.58 -12.48 15.09
C TRP A 767 -13.99 -13.04 14.88
N ALA A 768 -14.89 -12.66 15.77
CA ALA A 768 -16.33 -12.88 15.64
C ALA A 768 -17.05 -11.72 16.30
N SER A 769 -18.18 -11.29 15.74
CA SER A 769 -19.06 -10.33 16.40
C SER A 769 -20.28 -11.04 16.96
N VAL A 770 -20.81 -10.50 18.05
CA VAL A 770 -22.01 -10.98 18.73
C VAL A 770 -22.89 -9.80 19.13
N SER A 771 -24.20 -10.02 19.19
CA SER A 771 -25.19 -9.06 19.68
C SER A 771 -26.22 -9.74 20.57
N TRP A 772 -26.86 -8.95 21.43
CA TRP A 772 -27.89 -9.41 22.36
C TRP A 772 -28.88 -8.27 22.64
N GLU A 773 -30.02 -8.60 23.27
CA GLU A 773 -30.95 -7.58 23.78
C GLU A 773 -30.38 -6.93 25.05
N ALA A 774 -30.48 -5.61 25.17
CA ALA A 774 -29.91 -4.88 26.31
C ALA A 774 -30.62 -5.21 27.64
N ALA A 775 -29.84 -5.32 28.72
CA ALA A 775 -30.35 -5.43 30.08
C ALA A 775 -30.92 -4.08 30.55
N SER A 776 -31.73 -4.10 31.60
CA SER A 776 -32.18 -2.89 32.27
C SER A 776 -31.77 -2.89 33.73
N ASP A 777 -31.64 -1.70 34.31
CA ASP A 777 -31.29 -1.50 35.70
C ASP A 777 -31.86 -0.14 36.17
N ASP A 778 -32.05 0.04 37.49
CA ASP A 778 -32.71 1.21 38.08
C ASP A 778 -31.83 2.48 38.13
N ILE A 779 -30.51 2.30 38.06
CA ILE A 779 -29.54 3.39 37.86
C ILE A 779 -28.90 3.37 36.47
N GLY A 780 -28.92 2.21 35.80
CA GLY A 780 -28.56 2.05 34.40
C GLY A 780 -27.36 1.13 34.18
N ILE A 781 -27.19 0.68 32.93
CA ILE A 781 -26.15 -0.28 32.54
C ILE A 781 -24.84 0.45 32.23
N ALA A 782 -23.75 0.09 32.91
CA ALA A 782 -22.40 0.54 32.56
C ALA A 782 -21.88 -0.15 31.28
N GLY A 783 -22.28 -1.41 31.09
CA GLY A 783 -21.89 -2.22 29.94
C GLY A 783 -22.01 -3.71 30.24
N TYR A 784 -21.25 -4.51 29.49
CA TYR A 784 -21.32 -5.97 29.55
C TYR A 784 -19.92 -6.59 29.52
N ASN A 785 -19.62 -7.46 30.47
CA ASN A 785 -18.45 -8.34 30.37
C ASN A 785 -18.78 -9.44 29.34
N VAL A 786 -17.93 -9.57 28.32
CA VAL A 786 -18.05 -10.61 27.30
C VAL A 786 -16.95 -11.62 27.51
N TYR A 787 -17.32 -12.89 27.60
CA TYR A 787 -16.40 -14.01 27.83
C TYR A 787 -16.39 -14.93 26.62
N ALA A 788 -15.24 -15.55 26.36
CA ALA A 788 -15.07 -16.62 25.38
C ALA A 788 -14.42 -17.81 26.07
N ASN A 789 -15.04 -18.99 26.00
CA ASN A 789 -14.61 -20.20 26.71
C ASN A 789 -14.36 -19.95 28.21
N GLY A 790 -15.21 -19.14 28.85
CA GLY A 790 -15.14 -18.78 30.27
C GLY A 790 -14.05 -17.75 30.64
N LYS A 791 -13.25 -17.24 29.70
CA LYS A 791 -12.26 -16.18 29.95
C LYS A 791 -12.81 -14.82 29.54
N LEU A 792 -12.67 -13.81 30.41
CA LEU A 792 -13.06 -12.43 30.09
C LEU A 792 -12.26 -11.96 28.86
N HIS A 793 -12.99 -11.61 27.81
CA HIS A 793 -12.44 -11.14 26.55
C HIS A 793 -12.41 -9.61 26.50
N GLY A 794 -13.51 -8.97 26.91
CA GLY A 794 -13.53 -7.52 27.13
C GLY A 794 -14.86 -6.98 27.66
N PHE A 795 -15.00 -5.66 27.63
CA PHE A 795 -16.15 -4.94 28.16
C PHE A 795 -16.85 -4.13 27.06
N ALA A 796 -18.11 -4.48 26.75
CA ALA A 796 -18.92 -3.81 25.75
C ALA A 796 -19.73 -2.66 26.37
N LYS A 797 -19.68 -1.46 25.76
CA LYS A 797 -20.51 -0.31 26.18
C LYS A 797 -21.92 -0.33 25.58
N SER A 798 -22.18 -1.24 24.65
CA SER A 798 -23.44 -1.47 23.93
C SER A 798 -23.81 -2.95 23.96
N SER A 799 -25.01 -3.30 23.51
CA SER A 799 -25.48 -4.70 23.47
C SER A 799 -24.95 -5.47 22.24
N ASN A 800 -23.70 -5.19 21.87
CA ASN A 800 -22.95 -5.86 20.82
C ASN A 800 -21.45 -5.81 21.15
N TYR A 801 -20.69 -6.77 20.62
CA TYR A 801 -19.25 -6.84 20.84
C TYR A 801 -18.54 -7.62 19.73
N THR A 802 -17.35 -7.17 19.37
CA THR A 802 -16.45 -7.88 18.45
C THR A 802 -15.33 -8.52 19.25
N LEU A 803 -15.35 -9.85 19.34
CA LEU A 803 -14.26 -10.65 19.86
C LEU A 803 -13.12 -10.62 18.84
N SER A 804 -11.96 -10.10 19.24
CA SER A 804 -10.70 -10.09 18.46
C SER A 804 -9.70 -11.14 18.94
N ASN A 805 -8.58 -11.32 18.24
CA ASN A 805 -7.49 -12.22 18.64
C ASN A 805 -7.92 -13.68 18.91
N LEU A 806 -8.95 -14.14 18.21
CA LEU A 806 -9.38 -15.53 18.21
C LEU A 806 -8.42 -16.39 17.37
N GLN A 807 -8.31 -17.67 17.71
CA GLN A 807 -7.57 -18.65 16.94
C GLN A 807 -8.42 -19.08 15.75
N PRO A 808 -7.89 -19.03 14.52
CA PRO A 808 -8.59 -19.53 13.33
C PRO A 808 -9.05 -20.99 13.45
N GLY A 809 -10.16 -21.33 12.80
CA GLY A 809 -10.73 -22.68 12.79
C GLY A 809 -11.13 -23.23 14.16
N THR A 810 -11.29 -22.34 15.15
CA THR A 810 -11.56 -22.71 16.54
C THR A 810 -12.97 -22.29 16.93
N LYS A 811 -13.64 -23.18 17.67
CA LYS A 811 -14.94 -22.92 18.28
C LYS A 811 -14.79 -22.19 19.61
N TYR A 812 -15.63 -21.17 19.80
CA TYR A 812 -15.69 -20.35 21.00
C TYR A 812 -17.11 -20.34 21.54
N ASP A 813 -17.28 -20.73 22.80
CA ASP A 813 -18.53 -20.54 23.53
C ASP A 813 -18.54 -19.13 24.14
N VAL A 814 -19.41 -18.26 23.62
CA VAL A 814 -19.51 -16.85 24.01
C VAL A 814 -20.63 -16.67 25.03
N THR A 815 -20.31 -16.03 26.16
CA THR A 815 -21.28 -15.67 27.21
C THR A 815 -21.15 -14.20 27.60
N VAL A 816 -22.24 -13.62 28.10
CA VAL A 816 -22.33 -12.20 28.43
C VAL A 816 -22.81 -12.01 29.87
N GLU A 817 -22.27 -11.02 30.58
CA GLU A 817 -22.70 -10.60 31.92
C GLU A 817 -22.93 -9.08 31.92
N ALA A 818 -24.15 -8.65 32.21
CA ALA A 818 -24.47 -7.22 32.35
C ALA A 818 -23.83 -6.68 33.64
N VAL A 819 -23.36 -5.44 33.57
CA VAL A 819 -22.78 -4.69 34.68
C VAL A 819 -23.47 -3.33 34.76
N ASP A 820 -24.06 -2.98 35.90
CA ASP A 820 -24.63 -1.65 36.13
C ASP A 820 -23.55 -0.60 36.45
N LEU A 821 -23.98 0.65 36.63
CA LEU A 821 -23.12 1.77 37.01
C LEU A 821 -22.55 1.66 38.45
N ALA A 822 -23.11 0.83 39.32
CA ALA A 822 -22.57 0.56 40.67
C ALA A 822 -21.57 -0.61 40.68
N GLY A 823 -21.49 -1.37 39.60
CA GLY A 823 -20.65 -2.55 39.46
C GLY A 823 -21.31 -3.86 39.89
N ASN A 824 -22.63 -3.88 40.17
CA ASN A 824 -23.34 -5.15 40.34
C ASN A 824 -23.51 -5.84 38.97
N LYS A 825 -23.64 -7.17 39.02
CA LYS A 825 -23.48 -8.02 37.84
C LYS A 825 -24.57 -9.05 37.73
N THR A 826 -25.04 -9.30 36.51
CA THR A 826 -26.00 -10.37 36.22
C THR A 826 -25.64 -11.09 34.92
N PRO A 827 -25.45 -12.43 34.94
CA PRO A 827 -25.16 -13.20 33.73
C PRO A 827 -26.39 -13.34 32.83
N TYR A 828 -26.15 -13.37 31.52
CA TYR A 828 -27.12 -13.86 30.53
C TYR A 828 -27.04 -15.39 30.55
N ASN A 829 -28.18 -16.07 30.73
CA ASN A 829 -28.23 -17.51 30.95
C ASN A 829 -28.21 -18.33 29.64
N THR A 830 -27.58 -17.79 28.60
CA THR A 830 -27.47 -18.38 27.26
C THR A 830 -26.05 -18.17 26.74
N SER A 831 -25.60 -19.07 25.88
CA SER A 831 -24.33 -18.96 25.18
C SER A 831 -24.53 -19.09 23.67
N LEU A 832 -23.55 -18.63 22.90
CA LEU A 832 -23.48 -18.80 21.46
C LEU A 832 -22.15 -19.45 21.10
N GLU A 833 -22.19 -20.59 20.41
CA GLU A 833 -21.00 -21.19 19.81
C GLU A 833 -20.70 -20.47 18.48
N VAL A 834 -19.57 -19.79 18.40
CA VAL A 834 -19.05 -19.20 17.16
C VAL A 834 -17.82 -19.98 16.70
N GLU A 835 -17.75 -20.30 15.40
CA GLU A 835 -16.59 -20.96 14.80
C GLU A 835 -15.89 -19.98 13.84
N THR A 836 -14.65 -19.65 14.15
CA THR A 836 -13.81 -18.79 13.28
C THR A 836 -13.45 -19.50 11.99
N ALA A 837 -13.18 -18.73 10.93
CA ALA A 837 -12.76 -19.31 9.65
C ALA A 837 -11.40 -20.04 9.78
N VAL A 838 -11.26 -21.18 9.10
CA VAL A 838 -10.02 -21.97 9.09
C VAL A 838 -8.86 -21.27 8.36
N PRO A 839 -7.59 -21.44 8.82
CA PRO A 839 -6.38 -21.06 8.11
C PRO A 839 -6.36 -21.42 6.64
N TYR A 840 -5.98 -20.44 5.82
CA TYR A 840 -5.60 -20.72 4.44
C TYR A 840 -4.34 -21.60 4.42
N ALA A 841 -4.23 -22.45 3.41
CA ALA A 841 -2.99 -23.12 3.09
C ALA A 841 -1.96 -22.08 2.63
N ILE A 842 -0.82 -22.00 3.33
CA ILE A 842 0.29 -21.10 3.00
C ILE A 842 1.56 -21.95 2.85
N GLY A 843 2.39 -21.58 1.87
CA GLY A 843 3.63 -22.28 1.52
C GLY A 843 3.46 -23.34 0.43
N ALA A 844 4.39 -23.35 -0.53
CA ALA A 844 4.48 -24.42 -1.52
C ALA A 844 4.76 -25.77 -0.83
N PRO A 845 4.41 -26.91 -1.46
CA PRO A 845 4.83 -28.21 -0.95
C PRO A 845 6.35 -28.29 -0.80
N PHE A 846 6.85 -29.16 0.06
CA PHE A 846 8.29 -29.33 0.26
C PHE A 846 8.66 -30.80 0.48
N PHE A 847 9.87 -31.16 0.07
CA PHE A 847 10.37 -32.53 0.16
C PHE A 847 11.22 -32.72 1.41
N ASN A 848 10.87 -33.70 2.25
CA ASN A 848 11.75 -34.22 3.31
C ASN A 848 12.52 -35.44 2.77
N GLY A 849 13.43 -35.22 1.82
CA GLY A 849 14.18 -36.30 1.18
C GLY A 849 14.96 -35.88 -0.05
N VAL A 850 15.65 -36.85 -0.65
CA VAL A 850 16.39 -36.67 -1.90
C VAL A 850 15.64 -37.32 -3.06
N LEU A 851 15.67 -36.66 -4.22
CA LEU A 851 15.30 -37.27 -5.50
C LEU A 851 16.31 -38.38 -5.81
N ARG A 852 15.82 -39.58 -6.10
CA ARG A 852 16.63 -40.76 -6.42
C ARG A 852 16.34 -41.20 -7.85
N ALA A 853 17.33 -41.80 -8.49
CA ALA A 853 17.18 -42.38 -9.82
C ALA A 853 17.78 -43.78 -9.90
N LYS A 854 17.17 -44.60 -10.74
CA LYS A 854 17.66 -45.92 -11.12
C LYS A 854 17.65 -46.00 -12.64
N VAL A 855 18.84 -46.14 -13.22
CA VAL A 855 19.01 -46.43 -14.65
C VAL A 855 18.60 -47.88 -14.91
N ASP A 856 17.91 -48.13 -16.01
CA ASP A 856 17.60 -49.49 -16.44
C ASP A 856 18.87 -50.26 -16.88
N LYS A 857 18.70 -51.52 -17.30
CA LYS A 857 19.84 -52.36 -17.71
C LYS A 857 20.41 -52.01 -19.09
N GLU A 858 19.61 -51.33 -19.92
CA GLU A 858 19.92 -50.99 -21.31
C GLU A 858 20.46 -49.55 -21.43
N ASN A 859 20.41 -48.78 -20.33
CA ASN A 859 20.70 -47.35 -20.21
C ASN A 859 19.80 -46.46 -21.09
N GLU A 860 18.60 -46.91 -21.42
CA GLU A 860 17.65 -46.20 -22.29
C GLU A 860 16.49 -45.56 -21.52
N SER A 861 16.32 -45.93 -20.25
CA SER A 861 15.34 -45.32 -19.35
C SER A 861 15.89 -45.09 -17.94
N VAL A 862 15.31 -44.10 -17.27
CA VAL A 862 15.60 -43.75 -15.88
C VAL A 862 14.29 -43.74 -15.10
N THR A 863 14.20 -44.57 -14.06
CA THR A 863 13.12 -44.49 -13.07
C THR A 863 13.53 -43.57 -11.93
N LEU A 864 12.83 -42.44 -11.81
CA LEU A 864 12.91 -41.54 -10.67
C LEU A 864 12.02 -42.03 -9.53
N SER A 865 12.45 -41.78 -8.30
CA SER A 865 11.66 -41.99 -7.09
C SER A 865 11.97 -40.91 -6.04
N TRP A 866 10.96 -40.49 -5.31
CA TRP A 866 11.08 -39.47 -4.26
C TRP A 866 10.21 -39.82 -3.05
N ASN A 867 10.42 -39.12 -1.94
CA ASN A 867 9.50 -39.21 -0.81
C ASN A 867 8.28 -38.32 -1.11
N GLU A 868 7.12 -38.70 -0.60
CA GLU A 868 5.92 -37.86 -0.66
C GLU A 868 6.22 -36.45 -0.13
N ALA A 869 5.85 -35.43 -0.90
CA ALA A 869 6.00 -34.05 -0.47
C ALA A 869 5.01 -33.74 0.65
N LYS A 870 5.38 -32.82 1.55
CA LYS A 870 4.49 -32.33 2.60
C LYS A 870 4.04 -30.91 2.26
N ALA A 871 2.86 -30.55 2.73
CA ALA A 871 2.35 -29.20 2.56
C ALA A 871 1.53 -28.80 3.80
N ASN A 872 1.52 -27.50 4.12
CA ASN A 872 0.79 -26.99 5.29
C ASN A 872 -0.66 -26.68 4.91
N ASN A 873 -1.62 -27.32 5.61
CA ASN A 873 -3.07 -27.11 5.46
C ASN A 873 -3.61 -27.32 4.02
N GLN A 874 -3.00 -28.21 3.25
CA GLN A 874 -3.42 -28.56 1.89
C GLN A 874 -2.99 -29.98 1.50
N GLU A 875 -3.59 -30.48 0.43
CA GLU A 875 -3.24 -31.77 -0.18
C GLU A 875 -2.14 -31.58 -1.23
N VAL A 876 -1.19 -32.50 -1.29
CA VAL A 876 -0.29 -32.63 -2.45
C VAL A 876 -0.99 -33.50 -3.48
N ILE A 877 -1.36 -32.93 -4.62
CA ILE A 877 -2.21 -33.62 -5.60
C ILE A 877 -1.42 -34.30 -6.73
N GLY A 878 -0.11 -34.09 -6.79
CA GLY A 878 0.77 -34.81 -7.69
C GLY A 878 2.13 -34.15 -7.86
N TYR A 879 2.84 -34.61 -8.88
CA TYR A 879 4.21 -34.21 -9.19
C TYR A 879 4.42 -33.90 -10.68
N ARG A 880 5.22 -32.87 -10.96
CA ARG A 880 5.78 -32.59 -12.28
C ARG A 880 7.19 -33.11 -12.36
N VAL A 881 7.53 -33.79 -13.44
CA VAL A 881 8.89 -34.31 -13.66
C VAL A 881 9.56 -33.50 -14.75
N TYR A 882 10.79 -33.09 -14.51
CA TYR A 882 11.61 -32.32 -15.44
C TYR A 882 12.83 -33.12 -15.88
N VAL A 883 13.20 -33.00 -17.16
CA VAL A 883 14.44 -33.51 -17.75
C VAL A 883 15.14 -32.35 -18.45
N ASN A 884 16.37 -32.07 -18.06
CA ASN A 884 17.17 -30.93 -18.55
C ASN A 884 16.41 -29.60 -18.46
N GLY A 885 15.64 -29.42 -17.39
CA GLY A 885 14.82 -28.22 -17.17
C GLY A 885 13.48 -28.21 -17.92
N GLN A 886 13.21 -29.20 -18.79
CA GLN A 886 11.96 -29.31 -19.55
C GLN A 886 10.94 -30.20 -18.84
N PRO A 887 9.69 -29.77 -18.63
CA PRO A 887 8.66 -30.61 -18.04
C PRO A 887 8.26 -31.76 -18.98
N ILE A 888 8.09 -32.96 -18.43
CA ILE A 888 7.52 -34.10 -19.14
C ILE A 888 5.99 -34.01 -19.08
N LYS A 889 5.37 -34.03 -20.26
CA LYS A 889 3.92 -33.99 -20.42
C LYS A 889 3.32 -35.39 -20.32
N PRO A 890 2.20 -35.58 -19.60
CA PRO A 890 1.37 -36.77 -19.76
C PRO A 890 0.87 -36.90 -21.21
N GLU A 891 0.63 -38.13 -21.65
CA GLU A 891 0.10 -38.39 -22.99
C GLU A 891 -1.29 -37.74 -23.16
N GLY A 892 -1.42 -36.89 -24.18
CA GLY A 892 -2.66 -36.14 -24.47
C GLY A 892 -2.94 -34.92 -23.57
N ALA A 893 -2.08 -34.62 -22.59
CA ALA A 893 -2.25 -33.48 -21.71
C ALA A 893 -1.68 -32.17 -22.29
N GLU A 894 -2.44 -31.09 -22.16
CA GLU A 894 -1.94 -29.72 -22.38
C GLU A 894 -1.41 -29.16 -21.05
N PHE A 895 -0.13 -28.79 -21.02
CA PHE A 895 0.45 -28.15 -19.84
C PHE A 895 -0.06 -26.71 -19.76
N THR A 896 -0.81 -26.38 -18.71
CA THR A 896 -1.19 -24.99 -18.40
C THR A 896 -0.31 -24.44 -17.28
N PRO A 897 0.02 -23.14 -17.28
CA PRO A 897 0.93 -22.56 -16.28
C PRO A 897 0.41 -22.61 -14.83
N ILE A 898 -0.92 -22.64 -14.66
CA ILE A 898 -1.61 -22.85 -13.38
C ILE A 898 -1.82 -24.33 -13.00
N ASN A 899 -1.42 -25.25 -13.87
CA ASN A 899 -1.14 -26.67 -13.64
C ASN A 899 -2.22 -27.52 -12.94
N SER A 900 -3.35 -27.77 -13.62
CA SER A 900 -4.20 -28.93 -13.28
C SER A 900 -3.56 -30.27 -13.66
N GLU A 901 -2.67 -30.30 -14.67
CA GLU A 901 -2.13 -31.54 -15.24
C GLU A 901 -0.84 -31.97 -14.52
N MET A 902 -0.85 -33.19 -13.99
CA MET A 902 0.27 -33.78 -13.24
C MET A 902 0.98 -34.82 -14.10
N THR A 903 2.33 -34.82 -14.15
CA THR A 903 3.10 -35.89 -14.80
C THR A 903 2.78 -37.25 -14.16
N THR A 904 2.63 -37.26 -12.84
CA THR A 904 2.17 -38.42 -12.08
C THR A 904 1.60 -37.98 -10.72
N ALA A 905 0.65 -38.75 -10.18
CA ALA A 905 0.24 -38.66 -8.77
C ALA A 905 1.14 -39.53 -7.87
N ASP A 906 1.89 -40.47 -8.46
CA ASP A 906 2.77 -41.38 -7.74
C ASP A 906 4.09 -40.71 -7.37
N THR A 907 4.79 -41.31 -6.41
CA THR A 907 6.13 -40.88 -5.99
C THR A 907 7.26 -41.51 -6.82
N THR A 908 6.91 -42.09 -7.97
CA THR A 908 7.84 -42.70 -8.92
C THR A 908 7.41 -42.40 -10.35
N TYR A 909 8.38 -42.20 -11.25
CA TYR A 909 8.11 -41.98 -12.67
C TYR A 909 9.27 -42.49 -13.53
N THR A 910 8.95 -43.21 -14.62
CA THR A 910 9.96 -43.72 -15.55
C THR A 910 10.01 -42.85 -16.80
N ILE A 911 11.18 -42.27 -17.05
CA ILE A 911 11.50 -41.56 -18.29
C ILE A 911 12.12 -42.55 -19.27
N ASN A 912 11.51 -42.72 -20.44
CA ASN A 912 12.01 -43.58 -21.51
C ASN A 912 12.67 -42.75 -22.63
N GLY A 913 13.46 -43.40 -23.50
CA GLY A 913 14.03 -42.79 -24.71
C GLY A 913 15.23 -41.89 -24.45
N LEU A 914 15.97 -42.14 -23.38
CA LEU A 914 17.21 -41.45 -23.05
C LEU A 914 18.38 -42.08 -23.84
N GLU A 915 19.33 -41.26 -24.27
CA GLU A 915 20.50 -41.71 -25.02
C GLU A 915 21.59 -42.20 -24.06
N PRO A 916 22.08 -43.44 -24.17
CA PRO A 916 23.14 -43.95 -23.30
C PRO A 916 24.41 -43.09 -23.32
N GLY A 917 24.92 -42.72 -22.14
CA GLY A 917 26.17 -41.98 -21.96
C GLY A 917 26.06 -40.46 -22.09
N LYS A 918 24.85 -39.93 -22.33
CA LYS A 918 24.53 -38.50 -22.31
C LYS A 918 24.11 -38.07 -20.91
N GLU A 919 24.57 -36.89 -20.51
CA GLU A 919 24.23 -36.33 -19.21
C GLU A 919 22.81 -35.74 -19.21
N TYR A 920 22.03 -36.09 -18.20
CA TYR A 920 20.68 -35.59 -17.97
C TYR A 920 20.53 -35.08 -16.54
N THR A 921 19.84 -33.95 -16.38
CA THR A 921 19.45 -33.39 -15.08
C THR A 921 17.95 -33.58 -14.86
N PHE A 922 17.58 -34.10 -13.71
CA PHE A 922 16.21 -34.39 -13.31
C PHE A 922 15.79 -33.50 -12.14
N LYS A 923 14.55 -33.03 -12.15
CA LYS A 923 13.93 -32.31 -11.03
C LYS A 923 12.48 -32.75 -10.92
N VAL A 924 11.95 -32.75 -9.70
CA VAL A 924 10.53 -33.00 -9.46
C VAL A 924 9.95 -31.81 -8.72
N GLU A 925 8.76 -31.38 -9.10
CA GLU A 925 8.01 -30.36 -8.37
C GLU A 925 6.71 -30.94 -7.84
N ALA A 926 6.46 -30.74 -6.56
CA ALA A 926 5.20 -31.12 -5.93
C ALA A 926 4.19 -29.98 -6.03
N VAL A 927 2.93 -30.34 -6.25
CA VAL A 927 1.84 -29.39 -6.43
C VAL A 927 0.83 -29.52 -5.31
N GLY A 928 0.58 -28.42 -4.61
CA GLY A 928 -0.35 -28.35 -3.50
C GLY A 928 -1.67 -27.71 -3.92
N LYS A 929 -2.78 -28.28 -3.44
CA LYS A 929 -4.14 -27.77 -3.64
C LYS A 929 -4.78 -27.50 -2.29
N GLY A 930 -4.96 -26.22 -1.96
CA GLY A 930 -5.78 -25.80 -0.84
C GLY A 930 -7.23 -25.65 -1.28
N VAL A 931 -8.18 -26.15 -0.49
CA VAL A 931 -9.59 -25.82 -0.66
C VAL A 931 -9.87 -24.56 0.13
N LYS A 932 -10.22 -23.48 -0.55
CA LYS A 932 -10.69 -22.26 0.10
C LYS A 932 -12.18 -22.36 0.31
N TYR A 933 -12.61 -22.12 1.54
CA TYR A 933 -14.01 -21.92 1.86
C TYR A 933 -14.25 -20.43 1.95
N SER A 934 -14.84 -19.89 0.90
CA SER A 934 -15.39 -18.54 0.97
C SER A 934 -16.88 -18.66 1.25
N LYS A 935 -17.31 -18.00 2.32
CA LYS A 935 -18.71 -17.74 2.61
C LYS A 935 -19.07 -16.48 1.81
N ARG A 936 -19.55 -16.66 0.58
CA ARG A 936 -19.89 -15.58 -0.39
C ARG A 936 -21.33 -15.75 -0.90
N GLU A 937 -21.89 -14.69 -1.48
CA GLU A 937 -23.09 -14.80 -2.31
C GLU A 937 -22.84 -15.78 -3.49
N ARG A 938 -23.80 -16.68 -3.71
CA ARG A 938 -24.09 -17.32 -5.01
C ARG A 938 -25.61 -17.32 -5.21
N LEU A 939 -26.03 -17.32 -6.47
CA LEU A 939 -27.42 -17.29 -6.96
C LEU A 939 -28.48 -17.87 -6.00
N SER A 940 -29.52 -17.07 -5.74
CA SER A 940 -30.61 -17.36 -4.79
C SER A 940 -31.72 -18.28 -5.31
N ASP A 941 -31.57 -18.93 -6.46
CA ASP A 941 -32.63 -19.84 -6.93
C ASP A 941 -32.55 -21.24 -6.31
N VAL A 942 -31.71 -21.46 -5.28
CA VAL A 942 -31.59 -22.80 -4.68
C VAL A 942 -31.74 -22.91 -3.15
N ILE A 943 -31.34 -21.99 -2.25
CA ILE A 943 -31.41 -22.31 -0.78
C ILE A 943 -31.66 -21.09 0.16
N PRO A 944 -32.52 -21.23 1.20
CA PRO A 944 -32.75 -20.22 2.25
C PRO A 944 -31.53 -19.91 3.13
N ASN A 945 -31.35 -18.64 3.51
CA ASN A 945 -30.36 -18.08 4.45
C ASN A 945 -29.16 -18.98 4.77
N GLY A 946 -28.06 -18.82 4.04
CA GLY A 946 -26.85 -19.57 4.36
C GLY A 946 -25.72 -19.34 3.36
N LEU A 947 -24.53 -19.17 3.90
CA LEU A 947 -23.29 -19.07 3.16
C LEU A 947 -22.96 -20.47 2.63
N ILE A 948 -23.09 -20.70 1.31
CA ILE A 948 -22.66 -21.97 0.74
C ILE A 948 -21.13 -21.98 0.70
N ARG A 949 -20.56 -23.12 1.08
CA ARG A 949 -19.15 -23.44 0.92
C ARG A 949 -18.81 -23.46 -0.57
N VAL A 950 -18.30 -22.36 -1.10
CA VAL A 950 -17.74 -22.33 -2.46
C VAL A 950 -16.35 -22.93 -2.39
N GLU A 951 -16.17 -24.11 -2.97
CA GLU A 951 -14.86 -24.74 -3.14
C GLU A 951 -14.13 -24.05 -4.30
N GLY A 952 -13.33 -23.05 -3.96
CA GLY A 952 -12.27 -22.54 -4.82
C GLY A 952 -10.97 -23.29 -4.53
N TYR A 953 -10.15 -23.50 -5.55
CA TYR A 953 -8.87 -24.17 -5.36
C TYR A 953 -7.74 -23.15 -5.43
N ARG A 954 -6.99 -23.02 -4.34
CA ARG A 954 -5.76 -22.22 -4.33
C ARG A 954 -4.59 -23.16 -4.60
N TRP A 955 -3.88 -22.91 -5.68
CA TRP A 955 -2.55 -23.47 -5.86
C TRP A 955 -1.61 -22.81 -4.86
N SER A 956 -0.88 -23.58 -4.07
CA SER A 956 0.11 -23.00 -3.13
C SER A 956 1.49 -22.78 -3.76
N GLY A 957 1.58 -22.94 -5.08
CA GLY A 957 2.82 -22.89 -5.83
C GLY A 957 3.47 -24.27 -5.98
N PHE A 958 4.66 -24.27 -6.59
CA PHE A 958 5.41 -25.47 -6.91
C PHE A 958 6.57 -25.62 -5.95
N GLY A 959 6.57 -26.75 -5.24
CA GLY A 959 7.64 -27.11 -4.33
C GLY A 959 8.74 -27.87 -5.03
N PRO A 960 9.93 -27.32 -5.28
CA PRO A 960 10.97 -28.04 -6.00
C PRO A 960 11.70 -29.07 -5.13
N SER A 961 11.99 -30.24 -5.69
CA SER A 961 13.03 -31.13 -5.19
C SER A 961 14.41 -30.52 -5.48
N LYS A 962 15.45 -31.04 -4.81
CA LYS A 962 16.81 -30.86 -5.33
C LYS A 962 16.93 -31.50 -6.72
N SER A 963 17.68 -30.87 -7.61
CA SER A 963 18.02 -31.46 -8.90
C SER A 963 19.00 -32.63 -8.73
N LEU A 964 18.90 -33.60 -9.62
CA LEU A 964 19.75 -34.79 -9.68
C LEU A 964 20.33 -34.91 -11.09
N THR A 965 21.65 -35.01 -11.24
CA THR A 965 22.31 -35.19 -12.54
C THR A 965 22.88 -36.59 -12.66
N LEU A 966 22.68 -37.24 -13.81
CA LEU A 966 23.15 -38.58 -14.13
C LEU A 966 23.75 -38.59 -15.54
N LYS A 967 24.66 -39.53 -15.80
CA LYS A 967 25.31 -39.72 -17.10
C LYS A 967 25.02 -41.12 -17.65
#